data_AF-A0A936G0P8-F1
#
_entry.id   AF-A0A936G0P8-F1
#
_cell.length_a   1.000
_cell.length_b   1.000
_cell.length_c   1.000
_cell.angle_alpha   90.00
_cell.angle_beta   90.00
_cell.angle_gamma   90.00
#
_symmetry.space_group_name_H-M   'P 1'
#
loop_
_entity.id
_entity.type
_entity.pdbx_description
1 polymer ?
#
loop_
_entity_poly.entity_id
_entity_poly.type
_entity_poly.pdbx_seq_one_letter_code
_entity_poly.pdbx_strand_id
1 'polypeptide(L)'
;MSRRTRLVVVNITLQSGEWDFDRVVTFAGRKFRLVRIGTSGDVAEAERLVWQWSLKCDAIAVTGIREAAAAGLYRGDVSAIHDLLRTTARVPVRDGAVLANVLQEWAIRHVQREYPGYFSNARTVVLEGSHHERAVAVLREFTDNIEFVDPTKRVGVPTSLAVNPFTAKAAEAGVLAWRMTPNLVKARSTGPVAWMSDRLAHRAARDADVIIGSYSELIRFDIEDLSGKTVITNAVSEARLAELARRGVDLVIDATPQPFDFMAVTAMFEAMAAALHTEDRELTTDDLLELIQRAELTPRLLRPNGDKRKSRFAFVIHPLSQQYFKNVEPLRAITKVPGMVGVVEKAMAYAPPFVYSHVTGITSPTGAEAEGWLITVGGTPKEMLGHSPEFTYSRLLEAADLAKKLGAQVMGLGAFTKVVGDAGVTVAKRAPLPVTTGNSYSASGALWAAHDAMRQLGIAELGADGIIHGKAMVVGATGAIGSVCARLLALVTDELWLVSPETAKLLAIKHEIEQENPRAEIFVAGNPGEALAEMDLIVTATSAAGNRVLDIMKVKPGCVITDVARPLDMSAEDVAKRPDVLVIESGEVDLPGDVHMRDIGLPPGVAYACLAETVVLALEGRYETFTVGRSIEWPKVKEIYQLGLKHGMKLATISGVKGVYTDADFARVREAALAARAQAAEATPSA
;
A
#
# COMPACT_ATOMS: atom_id res chain seq x y z
N MET A 1 11.03 54.24 -22.85
CA MET A 1 12.22 53.39 -22.70
C MET A 1 12.16 52.30 -23.75
N SER A 2 13.22 52.14 -24.55
CA SER A 2 13.33 51.11 -25.59
C SER A 2 13.17 49.71 -24.97
N ARG A 3 12.12 48.97 -25.32
CA ARG A 3 11.96 47.56 -24.95
C ARG A 3 13.15 46.80 -25.51
N ARG A 4 14.14 46.44 -24.67
CA ARG A 4 15.25 45.57 -25.08
C ARG A 4 14.67 44.34 -25.77
N THR A 5 15.13 44.06 -26.98
CA THR A 5 14.64 42.96 -27.84
C THR A 5 14.96 41.57 -27.27
N ARG A 6 15.83 41.50 -26.25
CA ARG A 6 16.27 40.27 -25.59
C ARG A 6 16.67 40.58 -24.14
N LEU A 7 16.14 39.81 -23.18
CA LEU A 7 16.56 39.86 -21.78
C LEU A 7 17.79 38.97 -21.58
N VAL A 8 18.68 39.32 -20.65
CA VAL A 8 19.93 38.60 -20.36
C VAL A 8 19.90 38.16 -18.90
N VAL A 9 20.03 36.85 -18.68
CA VAL A 9 20.12 36.25 -17.34
C VAL A 9 21.40 35.45 -17.25
N VAL A 10 22.14 35.66 -16.16
CA VAL A 10 23.46 35.03 -15.95
C VAL A 10 23.43 34.18 -14.68
N ASN A 11 23.74 32.90 -14.79
CA ASN A 11 23.96 32.01 -13.66
C ASN A 11 25.44 31.97 -13.33
N ILE A 12 25.81 32.44 -12.14
CA ILE A 12 27.15 32.34 -11.58
C ILE A 12 27.12 31.24 -10.53
N THR A 13 27.87 30.17 -10.77
CA THR A 13 27.82 28.98 -9.93
C THR A 13 29.19 28.63 -9.37
N LEU A 14 29.25 28.20 -8.11
CA LEU A 14 30.50 27.72 -7.50
C LEU A 14 30.88 26.31 -7.98
N GLN A 15 30.07 25.68 -8.82
CA GLN A 15 30.43 24.44 -9.51
C GLN A 15 31.50 24.69 -10.59
N SER A 16 32.01 23.59 -11.17
CA SER A 16 32.95 23.68 -12.28
C SER A 16 32.35 24.35 -13.53
N GLY A 17 33.23 24.93 -14.34
CA GLY A 17 32.91 25.51 -15.66
C GLY A 17 32.71 24.47 -16.77
N GLU A 18 32.82 23.17 -16.46
CA GLU A 18 32.62 22.08 -17.43
C GLU A 18 31.27 22.15 -18.15
N TRP A 19 30.25 22.68 -17.47
CA TRP A 19 28.87 22.78 -17.96
C TRP A 19 28.48 24.19 -18.39
N ASP A 20 29.45 25.07 -18.61
CA ASP A 20 29.19 26.46 -19.01
C ASP A 20 28.58 26.56 -20.40
N PHE A 21 27.67 27.52 -20.55
CA PHE A 21 26.97 27.75 -21.81
C PHE A 21 26.58 29.21 -21.99
N ASP A 22 26.34 29.59 -23.23
CA ASP A 22 25.70 30.84 -23.65
C ASP A 22 24.69 30.49 -24.74
N ARG A 23 23.40 30.68 -24.46
CA ARG A 23 22.30 30.24 -25.32
C ARG A 23 21.22 31.29 -25.48
N VAL A 24 20.57 31.28 -26.63
CA VAL A 24 19.35 32.05 -26.90
C VAL A 24 18.17 31.11 -26.76
N VAL A 25 17.22 31.42 -25.89
CA VAL A 25 15.99 30.63 -25.75
C VAL A 25 14.76 31.51 -25.85
N THR A 26 13.64 30.92 -26.23
CA THR A 26 12.33 31.55 -26.09
C THR A 26 11.60 30.87 -24.94
N PHE A 27 11.13 31.65 -23.98
CA PHE A 27 10.48 31.16 -22.76
C PHE A 27 9.37 32.12 -22.35
N ALA A 28 8.18 31.59 -22.03
CA ALA A 28 6.98 32.39 -21.74
C ALA A 28 6.72 33.50 -22.79
N GLY A 29 6.93 33.20 -24.07
CA GLY A 29 6.75 34.16 -25.18
C GLY A 29 7.82 35.26 -25.29
N ARG A 30 8.94 35.16 -24.56
CA ARG A 30 10.02 36.17 -24.54
C ARG A 30 11.38 35.55 -24.87
N LYS A 31 12.25 36.32 -25.54
CA LYS A 31 13.62 35.89 -25.87
C LYS A 31 14.57 36.21 -24.73
N PHE A 32 15.31 35.21 -24.27
CA PHE A 32 16.35 35.31 -23.25
C PHE A 32 17.74 34.96 -23.82
N ARG A 33 18.79 35.61 -23.31
CA ARG A 33 20.17 35.12 -23.32
C ARG A 33 20.45 34.51 -21.97
N LEU A 34 20.64 33.21 -21.93
CA LEU A 34 21.03 32.49 -20.72
C LEU A 34 22.52 32.19 -20.79
N VAL A 35 23.26 32.65 -19.78
CA VAL A 35 24.69 32.40 -19.64
C VAL A 35 24.92 31.66 -18.34
N ARG A 36 25.70 30.59 -18.32
CA ARG A 36 26.19 29.93 -17.10
C ARG A 36 27.70 30.03 -17.05
N ILE A 37 28.24 30.41 -15.89
CA ILE A 37 29.67 30.54 -15.62
C ILE A 37 30.00 29.87 -14.29
N GLY A 38 30.90 28.88 -14.31
CA GLY A 38 31.38 28.15 -13.14
C GLY A 38 32.68 28.73 -12.57
N THR A 39 32.77 28.85 -11.24
CA THR A 39 33.96 29.38 -10.55
C THR A 39 34.74 28.32 -9.78
N SER A 40 34.30 27.06 -9.79
CA SER A 40 35.01 25.93 -9.16
C SER A 40 35.35 26.15 -7.68
N GLY A 41 34.45 26.78 -6.93
CA GLY A 41 34.60 27.10 -5.50
C GLY A 41 35.26 28.45 -5.21
N ASP A 42 35.75 29.17 -6.22
CA ASP A 42 36.34 30.50 -6.04
C ASP A 42 35.24 31.56 -5.82
N VAL A 43 35.12 31.99 -4.56
CA VAL A 43 34.14 32.99 -4.12
C VAL A 43 34.52 34.40 -4.58
N ALA A 44 35.82 34.73 -4.60
CA ALA A 44 36.27 36.06 -5.01
C ALA A 44 36.04 36.27 -6.51
N GLU A 45 36.27 35.22 -7.30
CA GLU A 45 35.92 35.21 -8.72
C GLU A 45 34.40 35.29 -8.93
N ALA A 46 33.60 34.57 -8.15
CA ALA A 46 32.14 34.67 -8.22
C ALA A 46 31.65 36.09 -7.93
N GLU A 47 32.17 36.74 -6.89
CA GLU A 47 31.85 38.12 -6.55
C GLU A 47 32.22 39.09 -7.67
N ARG A 48 33.43 38.94 -8.22
CA ARG A 48 33.89 39.74 -9.36
C ARG A 48 32.97 39.58 -10.57
N LEU A 49 32.60 38.35 -10.90
CA LEU A 49 31.69 38.05 -12.01
C LEU A 49 30.29 38.62 -11.75
N VAL A 50 29.76 38.52 -10.53
CA VAL A 50 28.45 39.08 -10.17
C VAL A 50 28.45 40.59 -10.39
N TRP A 51 29.47 41.29 -9.91
CA TRP A 51 29.61 42.73 -10.13
C TRP A 51 29.68 43.06 -11.63
N GLN A 52 30.56 42.39 -12.39
CA GLN A 52 30.77 42.68 -13.81
C GLN A 52 29.52 42.41 -14.66
N TRP A 53 28.81 41.32 -14.40
CA TRP A 53 27.60 40.97 -15.13
C TRP A 53 26.41 41.81 -14.71
N SER A 54 26.35 42.30 -13.47
CA SER A 54 25.26 43.18 -13.03
C SER A 54 25.17 44.48 -13.85
N LEU A 55 26.24 44.88 -14.53
CA LEU A 55 26.26 46.02 -15.44
C LEU A 55 25.71 45.71 -16.85
N LYS A 56 25.56 44.42 -17.20
CA LYS A 56 25.32 43.95 -18.57
C LYS A 56 24.11 43.02 -18.71
N CYS A 57 23.54 42.55 -17.61
CA CYS A 57 22.40 41.65 -17.59
C CYS A 57 21.17 42.30 -16.95
N ASP A 58 20.04 41.59 -16.97
CA ASP A 58 18.77 42.03 -16.39
C ASP A 58 18.48 41.30 -15.06
N ALA A 59 19.05 40.11 -14.83
CA ALA A 59 19.04 39.41 -13.54
C ALA A 59 20.19 38.39 -13.43
N ILE A 60 20.56 38.04 -12.19
CA ILE A 60 21.61 37.06 -11.88
C ILE A 60 21.03 35.91 -11.07
N ALA A 61 21.37 34.68 -11.43
CA ALA A 61 21.17 33.49 -10.62
C ALA A 61 22.50 33.12 -9.93
N VAL A 62 22.46 32.78 -8.64
CA VAL A 62 23.64 32.32 -7.88
C VAL A 62 23.37 30.90 -7.37
N THR A 63 24.23 29.96 -7.72
CA THR A 63 24.03 28.53 -7.39
C THR A 63 25.32 27.81 -7.02
N GLY A 64 25.24 26.52 -6.68
CA GLY A 64 26.42 25.65 -6.57
C GLY A 64 27.22 25.75 -5.27
N ILE A 65 26.83 26.60 -4.32
CA ILE A 65 27.58 26.84 -3.07
C ILE A 65 27.71 25.54 -2.25
N ARG A 66 26.62 24.77 -2.14
CA ARG A 66 26.57 23.53 -1.35
C ARG A 66 27.26 22.39 -2.06
N GLU A 67 27.09 22.27 -3.37
CA GLU A 67 27.78 21.26 -4.18
C GLU A 67 29.28 21.49 -4.17
N ALA A 68 29.73 22.75 -4.20
CA ALA A 68 31.13 23.11 -4.01
C ALA A 68 31.62 22.72 -2.61
N ALA A 69 30.82 22.94 -1.55
CA ALA A 69 31.17 22.50 -0.20
C ALA A 69 31.25 20.96 -0.10
N ALA A 70 30.29 20.24 -0.68
CA ALA A 70 30.24 18.79 -0.70
C ALA A 70 31.39 18.16 -1.51
N ALA A 71 31.80 18.81 -2.61
CA ALA A 71 32.97 18.43 -3.40
C ALA A 71 34.30 18.83 -2.72
N GLY A 72 34.26 19.44 -1.53
CA GLY A 72 35.45 19.91 -0.81
C GLY A 72 36.14 21.13 -1.44
N LEU A 73 35.52 21.75 -2.45
CA LEU A 73 36.02 22.93 -3.15
C LEU A 73 35.83 24.21 -2.32
N TYR A 74 34.97 24.19 -1.30
CA TYR A 74 34.69 25.32 -0.43
C TYR A 74 34.45 24.89 1.03
N ARG A 75 34.83 25.73 2.01
CA ARG A 75 34.75 25.41 3.47
C ARG A 75 34.21 26.54 4.37
N GLY A 76 33.60 27.58 3.81
CA GLY A 76 33.06 28.71 4.60
C GLY A 76 31.54 28.68 4.79
N ASP A 77 30.98 29.78 5.30
CA ASP A 77 29.55 29.91 5.57
C ASP A 77 28.74 30.18 4.29
N VAL A 78 27.80 29.28 4.00
CA VAL A 78 26.92 29.31 2.82
C VAL A 78 26.03 30.56 2.82
N SER A 79 25.53 31.00 3.99
CA SER A 79 24.62 32.15 4.08
C SER A 79 25.36 33.47 3.82
N ALA A 80 26.56 33.60 4.38
CA ALA A 80 27.39 34.78 4.24
C ALA A 80 27.80 35.05 2.79
N ILE A 81 28.07 34.01 1.99
CA ILE A 81 28.34 34.17 0.56
C ILE A 81 27.13 34.68 -0.19
N HIS A 82 25.94 34.14 0.10
CA HIS A 82 24.75 34.54 -0.61
C HIS A 82 24.44 36.03 -0.40
N ASP A 83 24.54 36.51 0.84
CA ASP A 83 24.36 37.93 1.17
C ASP A 83 25.45 38.82 0.56
N LEU A 84 26.69 38.36 0.53
CA LEU A 84 27.80 39.06 -0.13
C LEU A 84 27.50 39.26 -1.62
N LEU A 85 27.15 38.19 -2.33
CA LEU A 85 26.89 38.26 -3.77
C LEU A 85 25.65 39.11 -4.09
N ARG A 86 24.61 39.04 -3.25
CA ARG A 86 23.40 39.86 -3.40
C ARG A 86 23.68 41.35 -3.23
N THR A 87 24.51 41.74 -2.27
CA THR A 87 24.84 43.16 -2.01
C THR A 87 25.80 43.75 -3.06
N THR A 88 26.58 42.90 -3.75
CA THR A 88 27.49 43.31 -4.82
C THR A 88 26.79 43.64 -6.15
N ALA A 89 25.59 43.09 -6.38
CA ALA A 89 24.88 43.26 -7.65
C ALA A 89 24.01 44.52 -7.72
N ARG A 90 23.87 45.07 -8.93
CA ARG A 90 22.95 46.17 -9.26
C ARG A 90 21.65 45.74 -9.93
N VAL A 91 21.46 44.43 -10.09
CA VAL A 91 20.28 43.80 -10.69
C VAL A 91 19.77 42.73 -9.71
N PRO A 92 18.52 42.27 -9.84
CA PRO A 92 18.00 41.21 -8.98
C PRO A 92 18.91 39.97 -9.00
N VAL A 93 19.27 39.49 -7.81
CA VAL A 93 20.00 38.23 -7.59
C VAL A 93 19.06 37.21 -6.98
N ARG A 94 19.04 36.00 -7.54
CA ARG A 94 18.16 34.90 -7.12
C ARG A 94 18.95 33.62 -6.88
N ASP A 95 18.60 32.88 -5.83
CA ASP A 95 19.11 31.53 -5.55
C ASP A 95 18.11 30.42 -5.90
N GLY A 96 16.89 30.79 -6.28
CA GLY A 96 15.84 29.84 -6.63
C GLY A 96 15.04 29.31 -5.44
N ALA A 97 15.28 29.79 -4.22
CA ALA A 97 14.62 29.26 -3.02
C ALA A 97 13.09 29.46 -3.06
N VAL A 98 12.62 30.62 -3.56
CA VAL A 98 11.18 30.94 -3.61
C VAL A 98 10.48 30.04 -4.61
N LEU A 99 11.03 29.92 -5.82
CA LEU A 99 10.46 29.06 -6.85
C LEU A 99 10.59 27.57 -6.49
N ALA A 100 11.68 27.15 -5.83
CA ALA A 100 11.86 25.76 -5.40
C ALA A 100 10.74 25.32 -4.45
N ASN A 101 10.33 26.17 -3.52
CA ASN A 101 9.21 25.88 -2.61
C ASN A 101 7.91 25.62 -3.37
N VAL A 102 7.59 26.47 -4.35
CA VAL A 102 6.38 26.31 -5.19
C VAL A 102 6.45 25.03 -6.01
N LEU A 103 7.58 24.79 -6.67
CA LEU A 103 7.75 23.65 -7.56
C LEU A 103 7.79 22.31 -6.83
N GLN A 104 8.43 22.22 -5.67
CA GLN A 104 8.47 20.99 -4.86
C GLN A 104 7.08 20.61 -4.36
N GLU A 105 6.35 21.57 -3.80
CA GLU A 105 4.96 21.33 -3.39
C GLU A 105 4.12 20.86 -4.56
N TRP A 106 4.21 21.57 -5.69
CA TRP A 106 3.44 21.24 -6.88
C TRP A 106 3.76 19.85 -7.42
N ALA A 107 5.04 19.45 -7.45
CA ALA A 107 5.47 18.12 -7.88
C ALA A 107 4.90 17.01 -6.96
N ILE A 108 4.97 17.18 -5.64
CA ILE A 108 4.41 16.23 -4.67
C ILE A 108 2.89 16.12 -4.82
N ARG A 109 2.18 17.25 -4.90
CA ARG A 109 0.73 17.27 -5.09
C ARG A 109 0.32 16.68 -6.43
N HIS A 110 1.13 16.87 -7.48
CA HIS A 110 0.90 16.27 -8.79
C HIS A 110 0.94 14.74 -8.71
N VAL A 111 2.00 14.19 -8.12
CA VAL A 111 2.15 12.73 -7.91
C VAL A 111 0.99 12.18 -7.09
N GLN A 112 0.62 12.83 -5.99
CA GLN A 112 -0.48 12.39 -5.14
C GLN A 112 -1.83 12.40 -5.88
N ARG A 113 -2.05 13.35 -6.80
CA ARG A 113 -3.26 13.43 -7.62
C ARG A 113 -3.29 12.35 -8.70
N GLU A 114 -2.17 12.11 -9.36
CA GLU A 114 -2.04 11.12 -10.43
C GLU A 114 -2.05 9.68 -9.88
N TYR A 115 -1.46 9.49 -8.71
CA TYR A 115 -1.39 8.22 -7.97
C TYR A 115 -1.98 8.42 -6.56
N PRO A 116 -3.32 8.38 -6.41
CA PRO A 116 -3.96 8.53 -5.11
C PRO A 116 -3.35 7.60 -4.06
N GLY A 117 -2.93 8.20 -2.95
CA GLY A 117 -2.33 7.51 -1.81
C GLY A 117 -0.86 7.13 -1.97
N TYR A 118 -0.15 7.57 -3.02
CA TYR A 118 1.27 7.25 -3.24
C TYR A 118 2.14 7.51 -1.99
N PHE A 119 1.93 8.66 -1.34
CA PHE A 119 2.67 9.04 -0.13
C PHE A 119 2.00 8.60 1.18
N SER A 120 0.83 7.96 1.13
CA SER A 120 0.10 7.55 2.33
C SER A 120 0.97 6.64 3.19
N ASN A 121 1.26 7.11 4.41
CA ASN A 121 2.12 6.45 5.38
C ASN A 121 3.55 6.12 4.88
N ALA A 122 4.00 6.66 3.73
CA ALA A 122 5.31 6.36 3.18
C ALA A 122 6.42 6.71 4.19
N ARG A 123 7.35 5.78 4.43
CA ARG A 123 8.53 6.01 5.25
C ARG A 123 9.45 6.93 4.48
N THR A 124 9.65 8.14 4.98
CA THR A 124 10.33 9.21 4.25
C THR A 124 11.58 9.63 5.01
N VAL A 125 12.72 9.66 4.33
CA VAL A 125 13.98 10.14 4.88
C VAL A 125 14.38 11.45 4.22
N VAL A 126 14.75 12.42 5.04
CA VAL A 126 15.23 13.74 4.61
C VAL A 126 16.72 13.85 4.94
N LEU A 127 17.55 13.98 3.90
CA LEU A 127 19.01 13.99 4.04
C LEU A 127 19.52 15.30 4.66
N GLU A 128 19.00 16.47 4.25
CA GLU A 128 19.31 17.78 4.86
C GLU A 128 18.06 18.70 4.93
N GLY A 129 17.70 19.18 6.12
CA GLY A 129 16.37 19.77 6.36
C GLY A 129 16.11 21.22 5.87
N SER A 130 17.14 22.05 5.64
CA SER A 130 16.93 23.52 5.54
C SER A 130 16.36 24.02 4.19
N HIS A 131 16.23 23.18 3.17
CA HIS A 131 15.69 23.54 1.84
C HIS A 131 14.55 22.62 1.37
N HIS A 132 14.10 21.74 2.26
CA HIS A 132 12.99 20.82 2.00
C HIS A 132 11.81 21.07 2.93
N GLU A 133 11.80 22.21 3.66
CA GLU A 133 10.73 22.52 4.61
C GLU A 133 9.35 22.48 3.96
N ARG A 134 9.22 23.01 2.73
CA ARG A 134 7.95 22.97 2.00
C ARG A 134 7.58 21.56 1.55
N ALA A 135 8.54 20.80 1.01
CA ALA A 135 8.33 19.40 0.64
C ALA A 135 7.89 18.56 1.85
N VAL A 136 8.58 18.71 2.98
CA VAL A 136 8.25 18.08 4.26
C VAL A 136 6.87 18.50 4.76
N ALA A 137 6.55 19.78 4.73
CA ALA A 137 5.25 20.30 5.18
C ALA A 137 4.09 19.67 4.37
N VAL A 138 4.25 19.56 3.06
CA VAL A 138 3.25 18.92 2.18
C VAL A 138 3.19 17.42 2.41
N LEU A 139 4.33 16.74 2.56
CA LEU A 139 4.36 15.29 2.82
C LEU A 139 3.75 14.91 4.17
N ARG A 140 3.81 15.79 5.19
CA ARG A 140 3.13 15.59 6.48
C ARG A 140 1.61 15.52 6.35
N GLU A 141 1.01 16.00 5.26
CA GLU A 141 -0.40 15.81 4.98
C GLU A 141 -0.72 14.32 4.65
N PHE A 142 0.29 13.53 4.25
CA PHE A 142 0.12 12.15 3.79
C PHE A 142 0.83 11.11 4.66
N THR A 143 1.90 11.48 5.37
CA THR A 143 2.68 10.57 6.20
C THR A 143 3.27 11.24 7.44
N ASP A 144 3.16 10.54 8.56
CA ASP A 144 3.85 10.91 9.82
C ASP A 144 5.25 10.24 9.91
N ASN A 145 5.57 9.32 9.00
CA ASN A 145 6.80 8.53 9.04
C ASN A 145 7.97 9.29 8.40
N ILE A 146 8.28 10.49 8.90
CA ILE A 146 9.37 11.33 8.38
C ILE A 146 10.55 11.34 9.35
N GLU A 147 11.69 10.83 8.89
CA GLU A 147 12.96 10.83 9.62
C GLU A 147 13.96 11.82 8.99
N PHE A 148 14.75 12.51 9.83
CA PHE A 148 15.79 13.43 9.40
C PHE A 148 17.15 12.86 9.77
N VAL A 149 18.07 12.80 8.79
CA VAL A 149 19.43 12.29 9.01
C VAL A 149 20.26 13.21 9.91
N ASP A 150 20.03 14.53 9.88
CA ASP A 150 20.63 15.50 10.81
C ASP A 150 19.67 15.82 11.98
N PRO A 151 19.95 15.36 13.21
CA PRO A 151 19.08 15.59 14.37
C PRO A 151 19.00 17.06 14.82
N THR A 152 19.98 17.89 14.43
CA THR A 152 20.05 19.29 14.87
C THR A 152 19.03 20.20 14.19
N LYS A 153 18.42 19.73 13.10
CA LYS A 153 17.47 20.49 12.27
C LYS A 153 15.98 20.16 12.51
N ARG A 154 15.64 19.51 13.63
CA ARG A 154 14.25 19.24 14.08
C ARG A 154 13.44 20.50 14.49
N VAL A 155 13.75 21.67 13.97
CA VAL A 155 13.11 22.94 14.40
C VAL A 155 11.64 22.92 13.97
N GLY A 156 10.72 22.96 14.96
CA GLY A 156 9.26 22.94 14.74
C GLY A 156 8.54 21.65 15.15
N VAL A 157 9.25 20.64 15.69
CA VAL A 157 8.66 19.37 16.12
C VAL A 157 8.36 19.39 17.63
N PRO A 158 7.10 19.21 18.08
CA PRO A 158 6.83 18.84 19.47
C PRO A 158 7.50 17.50 19.77
N THR A 159 8.42 17.47 20.74
CA THR A 159 9.20 16.28 21.16
C THR A 159 8.34 15.14 21.73
N SER A 160 7.01 15.28 21.75
CA SER A 160 6.08 14.39 22.46
C SER A 160 5.61 13.19 21.65
N LEU A 161 5.97 13.04 20.37
CA LEU A 161 5.51 11.92 19.56
C LEU A 161 6.69 11.06 19.08
N ALA A 162 6.68 9.81 19.55
CA ALA A 162 7.47 8.65 19.13
C ALA A 162 8.88 8.48 19.72
N VAL A 163 8.99 8.17 21.02
CA VAL A 163 9.83 7.04 21.50
C VAL A 163 9.37 6.59 22.89
N ASN A 164 9.64 5.33 23.24
CA ASN A 164 9.60 4.82 24.62
C ASN A 164 10.19 5.87 25.59
N PRO A 165 9.56 6.17 26.74
CA PRO A 165 9.97 7.24 27.65
C PRO A 165 11.44 7.17 28.10
N PHE A 166 12.06 5.99 28.05
CA PHE A 166 13.50 5.83 28.34
C PHE A 166 14.41 6.33 27.21
N THR A 167 14.08 6.07 25.95
CA THR A 167 14.86 6.51 24.78
C THR A 167 14.68 7.99 24.45
N ALA A 168 13.50 8.56 24.74
CA ALA A 168 13.25 10.00 24.57
C ALA A 168 14.14 10.84 25.51
N LYS A 169 14.27 10.42 26.78
CA LYS A 169 15.18 11.07 27.75
C LYS A 169 16.66 10.92 27.37
N ALA A 170 17.06 9.76 26.84
CA ALA A 170 18.42 9.54 26.37
C ALA A 170 18.75 10.41 25.14
N ALA A 171 17.79 10.55 24.21
CA ALA A 171 17.91 11.44 23.06
C ALA A 171 17.93 12.91 23.47
N GLU A 172 17.10 13.35 24.42
CA GLU A 172 17.14 14.71 24.96
C GLU A 172 18.46 15.02 25.67
N ALA A 173 18.98 14.07 26.47
CA ALA A 173 20.28 14.21 27.12
C ALA A 173 21.43 14.29 26.10
N GLY A 174 21.38 13.48 25.03
CA GLY A 174 22.34 13.52 23.94
C GLY A 174 22.29 14.82 23.14
N VAL A 175 21.08 15.32 22.83
CA VAL A 175 20.87 16.60 22.13
C VAL A 175 21.30 17.79 22.99
N LEU A 176 21.05 17.76 24.30
CA LEU A 176 21.51 18.78 25.23
C LEU A 176 23.04 18.81 25.33
N ALA A 177 23.67 17.64 25.47
CA ALA A 177 25.13 17.50 25.48
C ALA A 177 25.76 18.00 24.16
N TRP A 178 25.13 17.70 23.02
CA TRP A 178 25.57 18.20 21.71
C TRP A 178 25.37 19.71 21.55
N ARG A 179 24.26 20.27 22.04
CA ARG A 179 24.04 21.74 22.05
C ARG A 179 25.10 22.47 22.87
N MET A 180 25.52 21.90 24.00
CA MET A 180 26.59 22.45 24.84
C MET A 180 28.01 22.22 24.28
N THR A 181 28.16 21.42 23.21
CA THR A 181 29.47 21.18 22.59
C THR A 181 29.92 22.43 21.78
N PRO A 182 31.14 22.96 22.02
CA PRO A 182 31.65 24.16 21.35
C PRO A 182 31.68 24.01 19.81
N ASN A 183 31.37 25.09 19.09
CA ASN A 183 31.31 25.11 17.62
C ASN A 183 32.63 24.66 16.94
N LEU A 184 33.78 24.88 17.60
CA LEU A 184 35.08 24.45 17.10
C LEU A 184 35.26 22.91 17.10
N VAL A 185 34.57 22.21 18.01
CA VAL A 185 34.56 20.74 18.11
C VAL A 185 33.56 20.14 17.12
N LYS A 186 32.42 20.80 16.90
CA LYS A 186 31.45 20.46 15.84
C LYS A 186 32.04 20.62 14.44
N ALA A 187 32.87 21.64 14.22
CA ALA A 187 33.53 21.89 12.93
C ALA A 187 34.72 20.94 12.64
N ARG A 188 35.20 20.18 13.64
CA ARG A 188 36.34 19.25 13.53
C ARG A 188 35.94 17.77 13.58
N SER A 189 34.66 17.43 13.55
CA SER A 189 34.19 16.05 13.66
C SER A 189 34.31 15.29 12.33
N THR A 190 35.55 15.06 11.87
CA THR A 190 35.88 14.07 10.81
C THR A 190 36.21 12.68 11.40
N GLY A 191 35.86 12.44 12.67
CA GLY A 191 36.15 11.22 13.42
C GLY A 191 34.93 10.27 13.57
N PRO A 192 34.93 9.37 14.59
CA PRO A 192 33.96 8.27 14.78
C PRO A 192 32.47 8.67 14.70
N VAL A 193 32.14 9.93 15.00
CA VAL A 193 30.79 10.49 14.95
C VAL A 193 30.27 10.61 13.51
N ALA A 194 31.12 11.03 12.56
CA ALA A 194 30.75 11.16 11.15
C ALA A 194 30.52 9.78 10.50
N TRP A 195 31.34 8.80 10.86
CA TRP A 195 31.16 7.41 10.45
C TRP A 195 29.88 6.79 11.02
N MET A 196 29.55 7.10 12.29
CA MET A 196 28.33 6.61 12.93
C MET A 196 27.07 7.29 12.35
N SER A 197 27.13 8.58 12.00
CA SER A 197 26.04 9.28 11.31
C SER A 197 25.82 8.77 9.89
N ASP A 198 26.89 8.45 9.17
CA ASP A 198 26.84 7.90 7.81
C ASP A 198 26.16 6.51 7.83
N ARG A 199 26.57 5.64 8.75
CA ARG A 199 25.98 4.31 8.91
C ARG A 199 24.49 4.35 9.30
N LEU A 200 24.08 5.34 10.10
CA LEU A 200 22.68 5.59 10.42
C LEU A 200 21.90 6.09 9.21
N ALA A 201 22.50 6.96 8.39
CA ALA A 201 21.90 7.45 7.16
C ALA A 201 21.61 6.32 6.16
N HIS A 202 22.59 5.42 5.93
CA HIS A 202 22.40 4.24 5.07
C HIS A 202 21.30 3.32 5.60
N ARG A 203 21.24 3.10 6.92
CA ARG A 203 20.16 2.32 7.52
C ARG A 203 18.79 2.96 7.32
N ALA A 204 18.66 4.25 7.59
CA ALA A 204 17.42 4.98 7.40
C ALA A 204 16.99 4.95 5.92
N ALA A 205 17.93 5.15 4.98
CA ALA A 205 17.67 5.06 3.55
C ALA A 205 17.12 3.68 3.16
N ARG A 206 17.74 2.58 3.63
CA ARG A 206 17.26 1.20 3.38
C ARG A 206 15.83 0.99 3.85
N ASP A 207 15.49 1.51 5.02
CA ASP A 207 14.16 1.40 5.62
C ASP A 207 13.15 2.42 5.06
N ALA A 208 13.55 3.32 4.13
CA ALA A 208 12.68 4.32 3.53
C ALA A 208 12.00 3.85 2.25
N ASP A 209 10.81 4.39 1.98
CA ASP A 209 10.11 4.29 0.69
C ASP A 209 10.41 5.53 -0.19
N VAL A 210 10.59 6.69 0.45
CA VAL A 210 10.85 7.98 -0.19
C VAL A 210 12.10 8.63 0.42
N ILE A 211 12.99 9.15 -0.41
CA ILE A 211 14.17 9.92 0.04
C ILE A 211 14.12 11.31 -0.57
N ILE A 212 14.30 12.33 0.26
CA ILE A 212 14.38 13.73 -0.15
C ILE A 212 15.81 14.21 0.04
N GLY A 213 16.40 14.71 -1.04
CA GLY A 213 17.74 15.29 -1.00
C GLY A 213 18.20 15.82 -2.34
N SER A 214 19.29 16.57 -2.32
CA SER A 214 20.00 16.97 -3.53
C SER A 214 20.65 15.76 -4.20
N TYR A 215 20.89 15.86 -5.51
CA TYR A 215 21.60 14.83 -6.25
C TYR A 215 22.95 14.46 -5.61
N SER A 216 23.71 15.45 -5.14
CA SER A 216 25.03 15.27 -4.52
C SER A 216 24.99 14.48 -3.21
N GLU A 217 23.85 14.47 -2.51
CA GLU A 217 23.64 13.65 -1.32
C GLU A 217 23.19 12.25 -1.69
N LEU A 218 22.28 12.13 -2.66
CA LEU A 218 21.75 10.86 -3.15
C LEU A 218 22.87 9.95 -3.70
N ILE A 219 23.87 10.50 -4.41
CA ILE A 219 24.97 9.70 -4.98
C ILE A 219 25.93 9.11 -3.94
N ARG A 220 25.76 9.41 -2.64
CA ARG A 220 26.51 8.76 -1.56
C ARG A 220 25.97 7.38 -1.20
N PHE A 221 24.73 7.09 -1.61
CA PHE A 221 23.98 5.89 -1.26
C PHE A 221 24.01 4.86 -2.38
N ASP A 222 24.35 3.61 -2.08
CA ASP A 222 24.53 2.57 -3.10
C ASP A 222 23.21 1.92 -3.50
N ILE A 223 23.26 0.94 -4.40
CA ILE A 223 22.07 0.21 -4.87
C ILE A 223 21.27 -0.42 -3.72
N GLU A 224 21.94 -0.91 -2.68
CA GLU A 224 21.29 -1.45 -1.48
C GLU A 224 20.41 -0.42 -0.77
N ASP A 225 20.75 0.86 -0.91
CA ASP A 225 20.12 1.97 -0.22
C ASP A 225 19.09 2.71 -1.06
N LEU A 226 19.12 2.60 -2.40
CA LEU A 226 18.22 3.34 -3.29
C LEU A 226 17.29 2.46 -4.14
N SER A 227 17.55 1.15 -4.20
CA SER A 227 16.76 0.22 -5.00
C SER A 227 15.28 0.21 -4.58
N GLY A 228 14.39 0.36 -5.55
CA GLY A 228 12.94 0.33 -5.35
C GLY A 228 12.35 1.60 -4.73
N LYS A 229 13.14 2.68 -4.61
CA LYS A 229 12.74 3.89 -3.88
C LYS A 229 12.27 5.00 -4.81
N THR A 230 11.49 5.90 -4.23
CA THR A 230 11.22 7.20 -4.82
C THR A 230 12.22 8.22 -4.30
N VAL A 231 12.83 9.01 -5.19
CA VAL A 231 13.67 10.14 -4.78
C VAL A 231 13.03 11.46 -5.21
N ILE A 232 12.98 12.41 -4.29
CA ILE A 232 12.53 13.78 -4.56
C ILE A 232 13.77 14.65 -4.60
N THR A 233 14.06 15.20 -5.78
CA THR A 233 15.26 16.00 -6.02
C THR A 233 14.99 17.05 -7.11
N ASN A 234 16.02 17.80 -7.47
CA ASN A 234 15.92 18.93 -8.39
C ASN A 234 16.99 18.87 -9.48
N ALA A 235 16.67 19.36 -10.67
CA ALA A 235 17.57 19.56 -11.81
C ALA A 235 18.31 18.28 -12.21
N VAL A 236 17.57 17.26 -12.62
CA VAL A 236 18.12 15.97 -13.04
C VAL A 236 18.39 15.98 -14.54
N SER A 237 19.66 15.91 -14.94
CA SER A 237 20.05 15.67 -16.34
C SER A 237 19.98 14.19 -16.70
N GLU A 238 20.10 13.88 -18.00
CA GLU A 238 20.17 12.50 -18.49
C GLU A 238 21.29 11.69 -17.83
N ALA A 239 22.48 12.28 -17.66
CA ALA A 239 23.60 11.61 -16.98
C ALA A 239 23.30 11.32 -15.50
N ARG A 240 22.65 12.27 -14.80
CA ARG A 240 22.21 12.08 -13.40
C ARG A 240 21.12 11.03 -13.30
N LEU A 241 20.17 11.01 -14.24
CA LEU A 241 19.11 10.03 -14.32
C LEU A 241 19.67 8.63 -14.55
N ALA A 242 20.65 8.48 -15.45
CA ALA A 242 21.33 7.21 -15.69
C ALA A 242 22.09 6.71 -14.46
N GLU A 243 22.67 7.61 -13.66
CA GLU A 243 23.28 7.24 -12.38
C GLU A 243 22.25 6.74 -11.36
N LEU A 244 21.12 7.44 -11.22
CA LEU A 244 20.02 7.00 -10.35
C LEU A 244 19.41 5.68 -10.83
N ALA A 245 19.37 5.46 -12.15
CA ALA A 245 18.97 4.19 -12.76
C ALA A 245 19.86 3.04 -12.27
N ARG A 246 21.18 3.22 -12.34
CA ARG A 246 22.18 2.22 -11.90
C ARG A 246 22.09 1.91 -10.40
N ARG A 247 21.56 2.85 -9.60
CA ARG A 247 21.32 2.67 -8.16
C ARG A 247 19.93 2.09 -7.86
N GLY A 248 19.15 1.73 -8.88
CA GLY A 248 17.88 1.00 -8.73
C GLY A 248 16.67 1.87 -8.35
N VAL A 249 16.76 3.19 -8.49
CA VAL A 249 15.63 4.09 -8.20
C VAL A 249 14.45 3.79 -9.15
N ASP A 250 13.23 3.71 -8.61
CA ASP A 250 12.02 3.45 -9.40
C ASP A 250 11.42 4.75 -9.94
N LEU A 251 11.33 5.77 -9.09
CA LEU A 251 10.75 7.08 -9.45
C LEU A 251 11.66 8.21 -8.98
N VAL A 252 11.98 9.11 -9.91
CA VAL A 252 12.62 10.40 -9.63
C VAL A 252 11.58 11.49 -9.83
N ILE A 253 11.18 12.13 -8.74
CA ILE A 253 10.38 13.35 -8.77
C ILE A 253 11.36 14.51 -8.88
N ASP A 254 11.60 14.95 -10.12
CA ASP A 254 12.40 16.14 -10.38
C ASP A 254 11.49 17.38 -10.30
N ALA A 255 11.66 18.12 -9.21
CA ALA A 255 10.90 19.34 -8.97
C ALA A 255 11.27 20.46 -9.96
N THR A 256 12.40 20.39 -10.67
CA THR A 256 12.79 21.41 -11.64
C THR A 256 12.30 21.04 -13.05
N PRO A 257 11.41 21.83 -13.67
CA PRO A 257 11.02 21.63 -15.06
C PRO A 257 12.21 21.76 -16.02
N GLN A 258 12.17 21.03 -17.14
CA GLN A 258 13.21 21.06 -18.17
C GLN A 258 12.60 21.43 -19.53
N PRO A 259 12.30 22.73 -19.77
CA PRO A 259 11.78 23.23 -21.04
C PRO A 259 12.85 23.38 -22.14
N PHE A 260 14.13 23.12 -21.82
CA PHE A 260 15.27 23.29 -22.73
C PHE A 260 16.06 21.98 -22.90
N ASP A 261 16.82 21.90 -24.00
CA ASP A 261 17.73 20.79 -24.31
C ASP A 261 18.99 20.77 -23.42
N PHE A 262 19.21 21.81 -22.63
CA PHE A 262 20.24 21.87 -21.59
C PHE A 262 19.62 22.02 -20.19
N MET A 263 20.40 21.66 -19.16
CA MET A 263 19.94 21.80 -17.78
C MET A 263 19.91 23.28 -17.37
N ALA A 264 18.71 23.79 -17.09
CA ALA A 264 18.51 25.03 -16.35
C ALA A 264 18.09 24.69 -14.91
N VAL A 265 18.66 25.41 -13.95
CA VAL A 265 18.38 25.23 -12.51
C VAL A 265 17.27 26.17 -12.06
N THR A 266 16.61 25.85 -10.94
CA THR A 266 15.48 26.64 -10.40
C THR A 266 15.81 28.13 -10.27
N ALA A 267 17.02 28.47 -9.82
CA ALA A 267 17.49 29.86 -9.69
C ALA A 267 17.46 30.65 -11.02
N MET A 268 17.71 29.97 -12.15
CA MET A 268 17.67 30.61 -13.46
C MET A 268 16.24 30.97 -13.85
N PHE A 269 15.27 30.09 -13.59
CA PHE A 269 13.85 30.40 -13.85
C PHE A 269 13.35 31.53 -12.95
N GLU A 270 13.76 31.56 -11.68
CA GLU A 270 13.43 32.66 -10.76
C GLU A 270 14.08 33.98 -11.21
N ALA A 271 15.32 33.96 -11.70
CA ALA A 271 15.99 35.12 -12.27
C ALA A 271 15.33 35.56 -13.61
N MET A 272 14.85 34.64 -14.43
CA MET A 272 14.06 34.95 -15.63
C MET A 272 12.73 35.61 -15.27
N ALA A 273 12.06 35.15 -14.20
CA ALA A 273 10.87 35.81 -13.66
C ALA A 273 11.21 37.24 -13.26
N ALA A 274 12.26 37.43 -12.44
CA ALA A 274 12.71 38.76 -12.02
C ALA A 274 13.04 39.68 -13.19
N ALA A 275 13.68 39.17 -14.25
CA ALA A 275 14.00 39.94 -15.45
C ALA A 275 12.78 40.37 -16.28
N LEU A 276 11.63 39.70 -16.12
CA LEU A 276 10.38 40.10 -16.79
C LEU A 276 9.71 41.31 -16.12
N HIS A 277 10.02 41.56 -14.85
CA HIS A 277 9.47 42.67 -14.08
C HIS A 277 10.52 43.79 -13.98
N THR A 278 10.23 44.93 -14.61
CA THR A 278 11.15 46.08 -14.70
C THR A 278 10.90 47.14 -13.62
N GLU A 279 9.95 46.89 -12.71
CA GLU A 279 9.63 47.79 -11.59
C GLU A 279 10.47 47.38 -10.37
N ASP A 280 10.94 48.36 -9.58
CA ASP A 280 11.68 48.16 -8.32
C ASP A 280 10.79 47.57 -7.21
N ARG A 281 10.10 46.47 -7.50
CA ARG A 281 9.29 45.71 -6.55
C ARG A 281 9.85 44.30 -6.38
N GLU A 282 9.60 43.73 -5.20
CA GLU A 282 9.95 42.33 -4.96
C GLU A 282 9.14 41.39 -5.87
N LEU A 283 9.80 40.30 -6.26
CA LEU A 283 9.18 39.20 -7.01
C LEU A 283 8.17 38.51 -6.10
N THR A 284 6.91 38.42 -6.54
CA THR A 284 5.84 37.79 -5.78
C THR A 284 5.60 36.35 -6.23
N THR A 285 4.85 35.60 -5.45
CA THR A 285 4.39 34.26 -5.85
C THR A 285 3.51 34.32 -7.11
N ASP A 286 2.72 35.38 -7.29
CA ASP A 286 1.87 35.56 -8.48
C ASP A 286 2.70 35.68 -9.76
N ASP A 287 3.83 36.40 -9.71
CA ASP A 287 4.77 36.52 -10.82
C ASP A 287 5.35 35.15 -11.22
N LEU A 288 5.66 34.31 -10.23
CA LEU A 288 6.14 32.94 -10.45
C LEU A 288 5.05 32.05 -11.06
N LEU A 289 3.81 32.17 -10.60
CA LEU A 289 2.68 31.42 -11.15
C LEU A 289 2.37 31.82 -12.59
N GLU A 290 2.43 33.12 -12.90
CA GLU A 290 2.28 33.63 -14.28
C GLU A 290 3.37 33.06 -15.19
N LEU A 291 4.62 32.98 -14.71
CA LEU A 291 5.72 32.37 -15.45
C LEU A 291 5.46 30.88 -15.71
N ILE A 292 5.10 30.12 -14.68
CA ILE A 292 4.79 28.68 -14.78
C ILE A 292 3.69 28.43 -15.81
N GLN A 293 2.60 29.20 -15.75
CA GLN A 293 1.47 29.05 -16.67
C GLN A 293 1.83 29.41 -18.11
N ARG A 294 2.46 30.58 -18.33
CA ARG A 294 2.82 31.03 -19.68
C ARG A 294 3.88 30.19 -20.36
N ALA A 295 4.76 29.58 -19.57
CA ALA A 295 5.76 28.65 -20.08
C ALA A 295 5.26 27.21 -20.18
N GLU A 296 4.00 26.95 -19.80
CA GLU A 296 3.38 25.61 -19.81
C GLU A 296 4.27 24.57 -19.11
N LEU A 297 4.89 24.97 -17.99
CA LEU A 297 5.76 24.06 -17.26
C LEU A 297 4.93 22.89 -16.71
N THR A 298 5.59 21.74 -16.54
CA THR A 298 5.04 20.57 -15.85
C THR A 298 6.08 19.98 -14.90
N PRO A 299 5.68 19.32 -13.79
CA PRO A 299 6.61 18.54 -12.98
C PRO A 299 7.18 17.39 -13.80
N ARG A 300 8.36 16.91 -13.43
CA ARG A 300 9.02 15.80 -14.13
C ARG A 300 9.01 14.56 -13.25
N LEU A 301 8.23 13.57 -13.66
CA LEU A 301 8.20 12.24 -13.06
C LEU A 301 9.01 11.32 -13.96
N LEU A 302 10.26 11.06 -13.58
CA LEU A 302 11.19 10.28 -14.39
C LEU A 302 11.28 8.86 -13.82
N ARG A 303 11.16 7.86 -14.69
CA ARG A 303 11.14 6.44 -14.31
C ARG A 303 12.29 5.71 -14.97
N PRO A 304 13.51 5.80 -14.42
CA PRO A 304 14.71 5.32 -15.09
C PRO A 304 14.73 3.81 -15.29
N ASN A 305 13.98 3.05 -14.50
CA ASN A 305 13.93 1.58 -14.53
C ASN A 305 12.53 1.02 -14.91
N GLY A 306 11.72 1.83 -15.59
CA GLY A 306 10.37 1.47 -16.05
C GLY A 306 9.25 1.83 -15.09
N ASP A 307 8.01 1.54 -15.50
CA ASP A 307 6.78 1.85 -14.75
C ASP A 307 6.55 0.86 -13.60
N LYS A 308 7.34 1.01 -12.54
CA LYS A 308 7.18 0.26 -11.30
C LYS A 308 6.45 1.08 -10.26
N ARG A 309 5.41 0.50 -9.68
CA ARG A 309 4.69 1.06 -8.53
C ARG A 309 4.65 0.01 -7.44
N LYS A 310 5.28 0.29 -6.30
CA LYS A 310 5.27 -0.59 -5.15
C LYS A 310 4.30 -0.08 -4.07
N SER A 311 3.17 -0.76 -3.94
CA SER A 311 2.18 -0.50 -2.90
C SER A 311 2.46 -1.31 -1.65
N ARG A 312 1.99 -0.82 -0.50
CA ARG A 312 2.25 -1.45 0.81
C ARG A 312 0.93 -1.75 1.51
N PHE A 313 0.77 -2.97 2.03
CA PHE A 313 -0.41 -3.37 2.79
C PHE A 313 -0.06 -3.98 4.15
N ALA A 314 -1.05 -4.10 5.03
CA ALA A 314 -0.95 -4.92 6.22
C ALA A 314 -2.15 -5.87 6.31
N PHE A 315 -1.98 -7.00 6.98
CA PHE A 315 -3.06 -7.94 7.18
C PHE A 315 -3.00 -8.51 8.59
N VAL A 316 -4.10 -8.41 9.33
CA VAL A 316 -4.17 -8.90 10.70
C VAL A 316 -4.50 -10.39 10.71
N ILE A 317 -3.66 -11.17 11.36
CA ILE A 317 -3.85 -12.59 11.62
C ILE A 317 -3.98 -12.86 13.12
N HIS A 318 -4.43 -14.05 13.48
CA HIS A 318 -4.45 -14.53 14.84
C HIS A 318 -4.25 -16.06 14.87
N PRO A 319 -3.76 -16.64 15.97
CA PRO A 319 -3.67 -18.09 16.10
C PRO A 319 -5.07 -18.71 16.07
N LEU A 320 -5.33 -19.62 15.13
CA LEU A 320 -6.63 -20.30 14.98
C LEU A 320 -6.89 -21.33 16.09
N SER A 321 -5.84 -21.81 16.75
CA SER A 321 -5.94 -22.73 17.89
C SER A 321 -4.71 -22.65 18.78
N GLN A 322 -4.80 -23.22 20.00
CA GLN A 322 -3.66 -23.37 20.90
C GLN A 322 -2.48 -24.16 20.27
N GLN A 323 -2.73 -24.96 19.24
CA GLN A 323 -1.69 -25.74 18.57
C GLN A 323 -0.73 -24.84 17.77
N TYR A 324 -1.19 -23.67 17.29
CA TYR A 324 -0.36 -22.72 16.57
C TYR A 324 0.77 -22.14 17.45
N PHE A 325 0.59 -22.05 18.77
CA PHE A 325 1.67 -21.61 19.67
C PHE A 325 2.86 -22.59 19.72
N LYS A 326 2.67 -23.84 19.28
CA LYS A 326 3.77 -24.83 19.18
C LYS A 326 4.69 -24.60 17.99
N ASN A 327 4.24 -23.83 16.99
CA ASN A 327 4.99 -23.53 15.76
C ASN A 327 5.85 -22.27 15.92
N VAL A 328 5.71 -21.53 17.03
CA VAL A 328 6.52 -20.36 17.35
C VAL A 328 7.69 -20.80 18.25
N GLU A 329 8.91 -20.77 17.73
CA GLU A 329 10.12 -21.34 18.37
C GLU A 329 10.33 -20.94 19.84
N PRO A 330 10.19 -19.66 20.25
CA PRO A 330 10.28 -19.27 21.66
C PRO A 330 9.20 -19.89 22.55
N LEU A 331 8.00 -20.12 22.02
CA LEU A 331 6.83 -20.62 22.76
C LEU A 331 6.75 -22.15 22.75
N ARG A 332 7.42 -22.82 21.80
CA ARG A 332 7.44 -24.28 21.67
C ARG A 332 8.04 -25.00 22.88
N ALA A 333 9.04 -24.41 23.54
CA ALA A 333 9.65 -24.99 24.73
C ALA A 333 8.72 -24.91 25.96
N ILE A 334 8.01 -23.78 26.10
CA ILE A 334 7.13 -23.49 27.25
C ILE A 334 5.81 -24.27 27.14
N THR A 335 5.28 -24.43 25.92
CA THR A 335 4.02 -25.15 25.65
C THR A 335 4.10 -26.68 25.85
N LYS A 336 5.30 -27.24 26.05
CA LYS A 336 5.50 -28.67 26.36
C LYS A 336 5.21 -29.04 27.82
N VAL A 337 5.11 -28.06 28.72
CA VAL A 337 4.78 -28.28 30.14
C VAL A 337 3.26 -28.45 30.31
N PRO A 338 2.78 -29.52 30.97
CA PRO A 338 1.34 -29.71 31.22
C PRO A 338 0.71 -28.50 31.92
N GLY A 339 -0.43 -28.02 31.42
CA GLY A 339 -1.15 -26.85 31.97
C GLY A 339 -0.63 -25.47 31.53
N MET A 340 0.60 -25.37 31.02
CA MET A 340 1.18 -24.08 30.60
C MET A 340 0.59 -23.51 29.31
N VAL A 341 -0.01 -24.35 28.46
CA VAL A 341 -0.61 -23.90 27.19
C VAL A 341 -1.74 -22.90 27.41
N GLY A 342 -2.59 -23.11 28.42
CA GLY A 342 -3.68 -22.18 28.74
C GLY A 342 -3.19 -20.88 29.40
N VAL A 343 -2.07 -20.92 30.11
CA VAL A 343 -1.43 -19.72 30.68
C VAL A 343 -0.77 -18.89 29.58
N VAL A 344 -0.07 -19.54 28.65
CA VAL A 344 0.53 -18.90 27.47
C VAL A 344 -0.55 -18.28 26.58
N GLU A 345 -1.65 -18.99 26.33
CA GLU A 345 -2.79 -18.48 25.56
C GLU A 345 -3.35 -17.19 26.17
N LYS A 346 -3.62 -17.19 27.48
CA LYS A 346 -4.08 -15.99 28.19
C LYS A 346 -3.06 -14.87 28.15
N ALA A 347 -1.79 -15.15 28.42
CA ALA A 347 -0.73 -14.13 28.39
C ALA A 347 -0.58 -13.51 27.00
N MET A 348 -0.63 -14.33 25.95
CA MET A 348 -0.56 -13.89 24.56
C MET A 348 -1.76 -13.03 24.15
N ALA A 349 -2.96 -13.27 24.70
CA ALA A 349 -4.12 -12.43 24.45
C ALA A 349 -3.89 -10.96 24.87
N TYR A 350 -3.07 -10.71 25.89
CA TYR A 350 -2.68 -9.36 26.34
C TYR A 350 -1.36 -8.86 25.73
N ALA A 351 -0.70 -9.63 24.88
CA ALA A 351 0.52 -9.18 24.21
C ALA A 351 0.20 -8.06 23.19
N PRO A 352 1.12 -7.10 22.99
CA PRO A 352 0.98 -6.13 21.91
C PRO A 352 1.09 -6.82 20.54
N PRO A 353 0.46 -6.28 19.48
CA PRO A 353 0.61 -6.80 18.13
C PRO A 353 2.07 -6.76 17.66
N PHE A 354 2.47 -7.74 16.85
CA PHE A 354 3.81 -7.80 16.26
C PHE A 354 3.80 -8.38 14.86
N VAL A 355 4.84 -8.07 14.09
CA VAL A 355 5.01 -8.57 12.72
C VAL A 355 5.33 -10.06 12.77
N TYR A 356 4.43 -10.87 12.21
CA TYR A 356 4.64 -12.29 12.00
C TYR A 356 5.46 -12.56 10.74
N SER A 357 5.12 -11.91 9.63
CA SER A 357 5.80 -12.08 8.33
C SER A 357 5.83 -10.77 7.55
N HIS A 358 6.93 -10.51 6.84
CA HIS A 358 6.97 -9.57 5.73
C HIS A 358 6.70 -10.37 4.46
N VAL A 359 5.71 -9.95 3.69
CA VAL A 359 5.28 -10.56 2.43
C VAL A 359 5.92 -9.77 1.29
N THR A 360 6.65 -10.46 0.41
CA THR A 360 7.38 -9.86 -0.71
C THR A 360 7.18 -10.67 -1.99
N GLY A 361 7.60 -10.12 -3.13
CA GLY A 361 7.59 -10.83 -4.42
C GLY A 361 6.23 -10.88 -5.12
N ILE A 362 5.25 -10.09 -4.68
CA ILE A 362 3.97 -9.96 -5.38
C ILE A 362 4.14 -9.00 -6.57
N THR A 363 4.00 -9.54 -7.78
CA THR A 363 4.18 -8.78 -9.03
C THR A 363 3.02 -9.05 -9.96
N SER A 364 2.25 -8.01 -10.26
CA SER A 364 1.11 -8.08 -11.18
C SER A 364 1.57 -8.11 -12.64
N PRO A 365 0.81 -8.76 -13.56
CA PRO A 365 1.03 -8.64 -15.00
C PRO A 365 0.95 -7.21 -15.53
N THR A 366 0.36 -6.27 -14.77
CA THR A 366 0.32 -4.85 -15.12
C THR A 366 1.63 -4.10 -14.84
N GLY A 367 2.61 -4.74 -14.18
CA GLY A 367 3.83 -4.10 -13.67
C GLY A 367 3.70 -3.49 -12.27
N ALA A 368 2.49 -3.46 -11.70
CA ALA A 368 2.30 -3.07 -10.30
C ALA A 368 2.86 -4.13 -9.35
N GLU A 369 3.50 -3.69 -8.27
CA GLU A 369 4.08 -4.54 -7.23
C GLU A 369 3.42 -4.24 -5.89
N ALA A 370 3.37 -5.25 -5.02
CA ALA A 370 2.91 -5.09 -3.64
C ALA A 370 3.86 -5.78 -2.66
N GLU A 371 4.00 -5.19 -1.49
CA GLU A 371 4.56 -5.85 -0.32
C GLU A 371 3.68 -5.56 0.91
N GLY A 372 3.82 -6.35 1.96
CA GLY A 372 3.05 -6.06 3.15
C GLY A 372 3.44 -6.86 4.37
N TRP A 373 2.73 -6.63 5.47
CA TRP A 373 3.04 -7.26 6.76
C TRP A 373 1.86 -8.04 7.30
N LEU A 374 2.09 -9.31 7.62
CA LEU A 374 1.18 -10.11 8.43
C LEU A 374 1.42 -9.74 9.89
N ILE A 375 0.44 -9.10 10.53
CA ILE A 375 0.52 -8.63 11.91
C ILE A 375 -0.35 -9.55 12.76
N THR A 376 0.24 -10.22 13.76
CA THR A 376 -0.54 -11.09 14.64
C THR A 376 -1.04 -10.33 15.85
N VAL A 377 -2.31 -10.53 16.20
CA VAL A 377 -2.87 -10.22 17.52
C VAL A 377 -2.90 -11.51 18.33
N GLY A 378 -2.41 -11.50 19.57
CA GLY A 378 -2.09 -12.74 20.30
C GLY A 378 -3.28 -13.52 20.86
N GLY A 379 -4.51 -13.05 20.66
CA GLY A 379 -5.73 -13.72 21.14
C GLY A 379 -6.16 -14.88 20.23
N THR A 380 -6.49 -16.03 20.83
CA THR A 380 -7.20 -17.12 20.15
C THR A 380 -8.69 -16.80 20.04
N PRO A 381 -9.48 -17.50 19.20
CA PRO A 381 -10.94 -17.32 19.13
C PRO A 381 -11.61 -17.41 20.51
N LYS A 382 -11.14 -18.35 21.34
CA LYS A 382 -11.65 -18.54 22.71
C LYS A 382 -11.43 -17.31 23.58
N GLU A 383 -10.23 -16.74 23.58
CA GLU A 383 -9.93 -15.53 24.36
C GLU A 383 -10.68 -14.33 23.77
N MET A 384 -10.67 -14.14 22.45
CA MET A 384 -11.36 -13.03 21.80
C MET A 384 -12.87 -13.00 22.11
N LEU A 385 -13.54 -14.17 22.15
CA LEU A 385 -14.96 -14.30 22.52
C LEU A 385 -15.20 -14.23 24.04
N GLY A 386 -14.17 -14.54 24.84
CA GLY A 386 -14.22 -14.45 26.30
C GLY A 386 -14.09 -13.02 26.85
N HIS A 387 -13.64 -12.07 26.02
CA HIS A 387 -13.49 -10.65 26.38
C HIS A 387 -14.56 -9.78 25.73
N SER A 388 -14.66 -8.52 26.18
CA SER A 388 -15.55 -7.53 25.54
C SER A 388 -15.09 -7.21 24.11
N PRO A 389 -15.98 -6.79 23.20
CA PRO A 389 -15.59 -6.36 21.86
C PRO A 389 -14.50 -5.27 21.86
N GLU A 390 -14.56 -4.33 22.82
CA GLU A 390 -13.59 -3.24 22.95
C GLU A 390 -12.16 -3.75 23.26
N PHE A 391 -12.02 -4.87 23.98
CA PHE A 391 -10.72 -5.50 24.17
C PHE A 391 -10.08 -5.86 22.83
N THR A 392 -10.83 -6.50 21.95
CA THR A 392 -10.35 -6.83 20.60
C THR A 392 -10.12 -5.57 19.76
N TYR A 393 -11.02 -4.60 19.80
CA TYR A 393 -10.85 -3.35 19.06
C TYR A 393 -9.56 -2.63 19.42
N SER A 394 -9.22 -2.53 20.71
CA SER A 394 -7.97 -1.89 21.16
C SER A 394 -6.74 -2.51 20.50
N ARG A 395 -6.70 -3.84 20.39
CA ARG A 395 -5.59 -4.57 19.75
C ARG A 395 -5.54 -4.40 18.24
N LEU A 396 -6.71 -4.36 17.60
CA LEU A 396 -6.78 -4.08 16.17
C LEU A 396 -6.34 -2.65 15.84
N LEU A 397 -6.60 -1.69 16.73
CA LEU A 397 -6.11 -0.32 16.59
C LEU A 397 -4.60 -0.22 16.84
N GLU A 398 -4.05 -0.93 17.84
CA GLU A 398 -2.61 -1.05 18.02
C GLU A 398 -1.92 -1.69 16.78
N ALA A 399 -2.57 -2.67 16.16
CA ALA A 399 -2.08 -3.29 14.92
C ALA A 399 -2.16 -2.32 13.74
N ALA A 400 -3.19 -1.48 13.68
CA ALA A 400 -3.35 -0.43 12.68
C ALA A 400 -2.26 0.66 12.83
N ASP A 401 -1.94 1.06 14.06
CA ASP A 401 -0.83 1.97 14.34
C ASP A 401 0.52 1.38 13.92
N LEU A 402 0.74 0.09 14.18
CA LEU A 402 1.93 -0.63 13.71
C LEU A 402 1.98 -0.70 12.19
N ALA A 403 0.87 -1.04 11.53
CA ALA A 403 0.74 -1.08 10.08
C ALA A 403 1.08 0.27 9.44
N LYS A 404 0.53 1.36 10.00
CA LYS A 404 0.86 2.74 9.59
C LYS A 404 2.35 3.02 9.72
N LYS A 405 3.00 2.67 10.84
CA LYS A 405 4.45 2.89 11.04
C LYS A 405 5.32 2.09 10.06
N LEU A 406 4.85 0.92 9.65
CA LEU A 406 5.52 0.10 8.62
C LEU A 406 5.33 0.66 7.21
N GLY A 407 4.38 1.57 7.03
CA GLY A 407 4.11 2.25 5.76
C GLY A 407 2.98 1.64 4.94
N ALA A 408 2.18 0.76 5.55
CA ALA A 408 0.99 0.19 4.92
C ALA A 408 -0.04 1.28 4.60
N GLN A 409 -0.65 1.19 3.42
CA GLN A 409 -1.66 2.13 2.92
C GLN A 409 -3.08 1.60 3.15
N VAL A 410 -3.23 0.29 3.31
CA VAL A 410 -4.50 -0.39 3.62
C VAL A 410 -4.23 -1.57 4.56
N MET A 411 -5.19 -1.87 5.44
CA MET A 411 -5.12 -3.01 6.35
C MET A 411 -6.30 -3.97 6.15
N GLY A 412 -6.03 -5.26 6.03
CA GLY A 412 -7.03 -6.32 6.05
C GLY A 412 -7.25 -6.93 7.44
N LEU A 413 -8.48 -7.37 7.73
CA LEU A 413 -8.85 -8.10 8.96
C LEU A 413 -9.13 -9.57 8.66
N GLY A 414 -8.31 -10.49 9.20
CA GLY A 414 -8.44 -11.92 9.00
C GLY A 414 -9.30 -12.66 10.04
N ALA A 415 -9.96 -13.73 9.61
CA ALA A 415 -10.59 -14.74 10.46
C ALA A 415 -11.48 -14.16 11.59
N PHE A 416 -11.22 -14.44 12.87
CA PHE A 416 -12.11 -13.98 13.96
C PHE A 416 -12.03 -12.46 14.20
N THR A 417 -10.97 -11.78 13.75
CA THR A 417 -10.82 -10.32 13.94
C THR A 417 -11.87 -9.51 13.18
N LYS A 418 -12.45 -10.06 12.11
CA LYS A 418 -13.57 -9.44 11.37
C LYS A 418 -14.96 -9.85 11.86
N VAL A 419 -15.08 -10.82 12.77
CA VAL A 419 -16.38 -11.31 13.27
C VAL A 419 -16.73 -10.67 14.62
N VAL A 420 -15.72 -10.39 15.44
CA VAL A 420 -15.93 -9.81 16.77
C VAL A 420 -16.58 -8.43 16.67
N GLY A 421 -17.65 -8.26 17.45
CA GLY A 421 -18.37 -6.99 17.56
C GLY A 421 -19.18 -6.64 16.30
N ASP A 422 -18.89 -5.49 15.70
CA ASP A 422 -19.66 -4.88 14.60
C ASP A 422 -19.07 -5.16 13.21
N ALA A 423 -18.33 -6.25 13.07
CA ALA A 423 -17.70 -6.69 11.83
C ALA A 423 -16.75 -5.65 11.20
N GLY A 424 -15.91 -5.05 12.05
CA GLY A 424 -14.86 -4.13 11.65
C GLY A 424 -15.33 -2.70 11.41
N VAL A 425 -16.61 -2.36 11.60
CA VAL A 425 -17.12 -0.99 11.40
C VAL A 425 -16.48 -0.02 12.40
N THR A 426 -16.41 -0.39 13.68
CA THR A 426 -15.77 0.46 14.70
C THR A 426 -14.27 0.60 14.44
N VAL A 427 -13.60 -0.49 14.07
CA VAL A 427 -12.17 -0.48 13.77
C VAL A 427 -11.89 0.40 12.55
N ALA A 428 -12.64 0.25 11.46
CA ALA A 428 -12.47 1.06 10.25
C ALA A 428 -12.74 2.55 10.48
N LYS A 429 -13.64 2.90 11.41
CA LYS A 429 -13.90 4.31 11.78
C LYS A 429 -12.79 4.92 12.64
N ARG A 430 -12.11 4.12 13.45
CA ARG A 430 -11.11 4.59 14.44
C ARG A 430 -9.66 4.40 13.98
N ALA A 431 -9.39 3.49 13.04
CA ALA A 431 -8.06 3.18 12.55
C ALA A 431 -7.46 4.37 11.79
N PRO A 432 -6.12 4.57 11.87
CA PRO A 432 -5.44 5.65 11.18
C PRO A 432 -5.19 5.37 9.67
N LEU A 433 -5.65 4.23 9.16
CA LEU A 433 -5.58 3.83 7.76
C LEU A 433 -6.85 3.06 7.36
N PRO A 434 -7.21 3.04 6.06
CA PRO A 434 -8.35 2.29 5.55
C PRO A 434 -8.29 0.81 5.91
N VAL A 435 -9.46 0.24 6.22
CA VAL A 435 -9.60 -1.15 6.68
C VAL A 435 -10.57 -1.91 5.79
N THR A 436 -10.21 -3.14 5.42
CA THR A 436 -11.16 -4.08 4.80
C THR A 436 -11.23 -5.42 5.53
N THR A 437 -12.39 -6.06 5.48
CA THR A 437 -12.63 -7.39 6.07
C THR A 437 -12.33 -8.53 5.10
N GLY A 438 -12.16 -8.23 3.81
CA GLY A 438 -11.92 -9.26 2.79
C GLY A 438 -13.16 -10.11 2.46
N ASN A 439 -14.35 -9.74 2.94
CA ASN A 439 -15.54 -10.56 2.77
C ASN A 439 -16.04 -10.57 1.32
N SER A 440 -15.80 -9.52 0.55
CA SER A 440 -16.25 -9.46 -0.85
C SER A 440 -15.48 -10.48 -1.68
N TYR A 441 -14.16 -10.52 -1.56
CA TYR A 441 -13.34 -11.52 -2.23
C TYR A 441 -13.56 -12.92 -1.65
N SER A 442 -13.87 -13.05 -0.36
CA SER A 442 -14.23 -14.35 0.23
C SER A 442 -15.51 -14.93 -0.40
N ALA A 443 -16.55 -14.10 -0.59
CA ALA A 443 -17.77 -14.51 -1.28
C ALA A 443 -17.49 -14.88 -2.75
N SER A 444 -16.67 -14.06 -3.44
CA SER A 444 -16.24 -14.35 -4.81
C SER A 444 -15.48 -15.67 -4.90
N GLY A 445 -14.49 -15.91 -4.03
CA GLY A 445 -13.67 -17.12 -4.02
C GLY A 445 -14.50 -18.37 -3.73
N ALA A 446 -15.48 -18.29 -2.82
CA ALA A 446 -16.40 -19.39 -2.57
C ALA A 446 -17.24 -19.75 -3.81
N LEU A 447 -17.85 -18.77 -4.47
CA LEU A 447 -18.64 -19.01 -5.68
C LEU A 447 -17.77 -19.44 -6.87
N TRP A 448 -16.54 -18.92 -6.97
CA TRP A 448 -15.57 -19.34 -7.98
C TRP A 448 -15.20 -20.82 -7.80
N ALA A 449 -14.84 -21.22 -6.58
CA ALA A 449 -14.53 -22.61 -6.26
C ALA A 449 -15.74 -23.53 -6.48
N ALA A 450 -16.93 -23.11 -6.07
CA ALA A 450 -18.17 -23.87 -6.30
C ALA A 450 -18.45 -24.09 -7.79
N HIS A 451 -18.34 -23.03 -8.61
CA HIS A 451 -18.55 -23.12 -10.04
C HIS A 451 -17.54 -24.08 -10.71
N ASP A 452 -16.25 -23.96 -10.39
CA ASP A 452 -15.24 -24.84 -10.98
C ASP A 452 -15.37 -26.29 -10.47
N ALA A 453 -15.74 -26.49 -9.20
CA ALA A 453 -16.03 -27.81 -8.65
C ALA A 453 -17.23 -28.48 -9.34
N MET A 454 -18.32 -27.74 -9.59
CA MET A 454 -19.47 -28.26 -10.34
C MET A 454 -19.08 -28.65 -11.77
N ARG A 455 -18.27 -27.82 -12.43
CA ARG A 455 -17.77 -28.08 -13.79
C ARG A 455 -16.90 -29.33 -13.84
N GLN A 456 -15.97 -29.49 -12.91
CA GLN A 456 -15.09 -30.65 -12.82
C GLN A 456 -15.85 -31.93 -12.45
N LEU A 457 -16.78 -31.85 -11.50
CA LEU A 457 -17.62 -33.00 -11.11
C LEU A 457 -18.53 -33.43 -12.27
N GLY A 458 -19.08 -32.45 -13.01
CA GLY A 458 -19.80 -32.63 -14.28
C GLY A 458 -21.06 -33.49 -14.19
N ILE A 459 -21.77 -33.41 -13.06
CA ILE A 459 -23.05 -34.09 -12.80
C ILE A 459 -24.23 -33.13 -12.95
N ALA A 460 -24.07 -31.90 -12.45
CA ALA A 460 -25.08 -30.85 -12.61
C ALA A 460 -25.11 -30.36 -14.07
N GLU A 461 -26.29 -29.97 -14.54
CA GLU A 461 -26.45 -29.40 -15.88
C GLU A 461 -26.01 -27.93 -15.87
N LEU A 462 -24.92 -27.65 -16.58
CA LEU A 462 -24.34 -26.32 -16.69
C LEU A 462 -24.41 -25.83 -18.15
N GLY A 463 -24.99 -24.65 -18.34
CA GLY A 463 -24.99 -23.94 -19.61
C GLY A 463 -23.58 -23.45 -20.00
N ALA A 464 -23.38 -23.15 -21.28
CA ALA A 464 -22.09 -22.67 -21.80
C ALA A 464 -21.69 -21.29 -21.23
N ASP A 465 -22.66 -20.52 -20.75
CA ASP A 465 -22.53 -19.24 -20.05
C ASP A 465 -22.32 -19.39 -18.53
N GLY A 466 -22.29 -20.63 -18.02
CA GLY A 466 -22.10 -20.94 -16.62
C GLY A 466 -23.39 -20.95 -15.79
N ILE A 467 -24.56 -20.82 -16.43
CA ILE A 467 -25.85 -20.96 -15.77
C ILE A 467 -26.05 -22.40 -15.28
N ILE A 468 -26.53 -22.54 -14.06
CA ILE A 468 -26.87 -23.80 -13.40
C ILE A 468 -28.34 -24.11 -13.69
N HIS A 469 -28.58 -25.11 -14.53
CA HIS A 469 -29.91 -25.66 -14.78
C HIS A 469 -30.28 -26.64 -13.67
N GLY A 470 -30.65 -26.11 -12.52
CA GLY A 470 -30.90 -26.90 -11.32
C GLY A 470 -31.17 -26.04 -10.09
N LYS A 471 -31.10 -26.68 -8.92
CA LYS A 471 -31.48 -26.08 -7.65
C LYS A 471 -30.26 -25.76 -6.79
N ALA A 472 -30.20 -24.54 -6.27
CA ALA A 472 -29.17 -24.14 -5.32
C ALA A 472 -29.77 -23.75 -3.97
N MET A 473 -28.96 -23.87 -2.91
CA MET A 473 -29.33 -23.45 -1.56
C MET A 473 -28.23 -22.62 -0.93
N VAL A 474 -28.61 -21.56 -0.20
CA VAL A 474 -27.72 -20.80 0.66
C VAL A 474 -28.17 -20.93 2.10
N VAL A 475 -27.36 -21.61 2.91
CA VAL A 475 -27.57 -21.77 4.35
C VAL A 475 -26.80 -20.69 5.10
N GLY A 476 -27.52 -19.89 5.89
CA GLY A 476 -26.99 -18.62 6.42
C GLY A 476 -27.24 -17.44 5.48
N ALA A 477 -28.32 -17.48 4.69
CA ALA A 477 -28.64 -16.46 3.67
C ALA A 477 -28.79 -15.04 4.21
N THR A 478 -29.04 -14.86 5.52
CA THR A 478 -29.13 -13.54 6.17
C THR A 478 -27.77 -13.00 6.65
N GLY A 479 -26.72 -13.81 6.54
CA GLY A 479 -25.35 -13.42 6.90
C GLY A 479 -24.69 -12.55 5.85
N ALA A 480 -23.52 -12.00 6.19
CA ALA A 480 -22.80 -11.08 5.32
C ALA A 480 -22.43 -11.71 3.96
N ILE A 481 -21.75 -12.87 4.00
CA ILE A 481 -21.38 -13.61 2.80
C ILE A 481 -22.61 -14.28 2.17
N GLY A 482 -23.45 -14.94 3.00
CA GLY A 482 -24.63 -15.65 2.52
C GLY A 482 -25.61 -14.78 1.73
N SER A 483 -25.87 -13.55 2.17
CA SER A 483 -26.79 -12.64 1.47
C SER A 483 -26.28 -12.20 0.09
N VAL A 484 -24.95 -12.14 -0.10
CA VAL A 484 -24.37 -11.85 -1.41
C VAL A 484 -24.32 -13.10 -2.28
N CYS A 485 -23.95 -14.24 -1.72
CA CYS A 485 -24.03 -15.51 -2.44
C CYS A 485 -25.45 -15.77 -2.94
N ALA A 486 -26.47 -15.47 -2.12
CA ALA A 486 -27.87 -15.54 -2.52
C ALA A 486 -28.19 -14.64 -3.72
N ARG A 487 -27.83 -13.35 -3.66
CA ARG A 487 -28.04 -12.42 -4.78
C ARG A 487 -27.34 -12.86 -6.06
N LEU A 488 -26.08 -13.31 -5.96
CA LEU A 488 -25.30 -13.74 -7.13
C LEU A 488 -25.81 -15.07 -7.71
N LEU A 489 -26.18 -16.04 -6.87
CA LEU A 489 -26.74 -17.31 -7.33
C LEU A 489 -28.12 -17.13 -7.95
N ALA A 490 -28.93 -16.18 -7.46
CA ALA A 490 -30.23 -15.86 -8.04
C ALA A 490 -30.15 -15.41 -9.51
N LEU A 491 -28.99 -14.96 -9.98
CA LEU A 491 -28.75 -14.58 -11.38
C LEU A 491 -28.38 -15.78 -12.27
N VAL A 492 -27.95 -16.90 -11.69
CA VAL A 492 -27.32 -18.01 -12.43
C VAL A 492 -27.90 -19.39 -12.10
N THR A 493 -28.99 -19.49 -11.35
CA THR A 493 -29.69 -20.76 -11.07
C THR A 493 -31.15 -20.69 -11.51
N ASP A 494 -31.80 -21.85 -11.68
CA ASP A 494 -33.23 -21.90 -12.00
C ASP A 494 -34.10 -21.81 -10.73
N GLU A 495 -33.71 -22.47 -9.64
CA GLU A 495 -34.34 -22.33 -8.32
C GLU A 495 -33.29 -22.01 -7.25
N LEU A 496 -33.62 -21.12 -6.31
CA LEU A 496 -32.74 -20.76 -5.19
C LEU A 496 -33.48 -20.82 -3.85
N TRP A 497 -32.96 -21.63 -2.94
CA TRP A 497 -33.43 -21.74 -1.56
C TRP A 497 -32.60 -20.88 -0.61
N LEU A 498 -33.22 -19.91 0.02
CA LEU A 498 -32.63 -19.10 1.07
C LEU A 498 -32.99 -19.70 2.43
N VAL A 499 -31.97 -20.04 3.22
CA VAL A 499 -32.19 -20.70 4.52
C VAL A 499 -31.55 -19.90 5.66
N SER A 500 -32.37 -19.53 6.65
CA SER A 500 -31.92 -18.88 7.89
C SER A 500 -32.96 -19.02 9.00
N PRO A 501 -32.56 -19.15 10.29
CA PRO A 501 -33.50 -19.05 11.41
C PRO A 501 -34.12 -17.64 11.54
N GLU A 502 -33.49 -16.60 10.97
CA GLU A 502 -33.98 -15.22 11.01
C GLU A 502 -35.07 -14.96 9.95
N THR A 503 -36.26 -15.54 10.14
CA THR A 503 -37.36 -15.56 9.15
C THR A 503 -37.77 -14.18 8.63
N ALA A 504 -37.85 -13.16 9.49
CA ALA A 504 -38.21 -11.81 9.07
C ALA A 504 -37.17 -11.18 8.12
N LYS A 505 -35.87 -11.36 8.41
CA LYS A 505 -34.79 -10.88 7.52
C LYS A 505 -34.75 -11.67 6.23
N LEU A 506 -35.04 -12.96 6.29
CA LEU A 506 -35.09 -13.84 5.13
C LEU A 506 -36.17 -13.39 4.14
N LEU A 507 -37.36 -13.03 4.64
CA LEU A 507 -38.44 -12.46 3.82
C LEU A 507 -38.05 -11.12 3.19
N ALA A 508 -37.35 -10.25 3.93
CA ALA A 508 -36.86 -8.99 3.40
C ALA A 508 -35.84 -9.21 2.25
N ILE A 509 -34.86 -10.10 2.45
CA ILE A 509 -33.87 -10.42 1.41
C ILE A 509 -34.53 -11.05 0.18
N LYS A 510 -35.50 -11.96 0.35
CA LYS A 510 -36.28 -12.50 -0.78
C LYS A 510 -36.93 -11.37 -1.57
N HIS A 511 -37.62 -10.47 -0.89
CA HIS A 511 -38.29 -9.35 -1.55
C HIS A 511 -37.33 -8.44 -2.31
N GLU A 512 -36.17 -8.12 -1.72
CA GLU A 512 -35.11 -7.35 -2.37
C GLU A 512 -34.57 -8.06 -3.62
N ILE A 513 -34.25 -9.36 -3.52
CA ILE A 513 -33.77 -10.16 -4.66
C ILE A 513 -34.80 -10.19 -5.78
N GLU A 514 -36.08 -10.37 -5.46
CA GLU A 514 -37.16 -10.38 -6.45
C GLU A 514 -37.33 -9.03 -7.17
N GLN A 515 -37.13 -7.91 -6.46
CA GLN A 515 -37.13 -6.57 -7.08
C GLN A 515 -35.94 -6.34 -8.01
N GLU A 516 -34.83 -7.04 -7.80
CA GLU A 516 -33.63 -6.98 -8.65
C GLU A 516 -33.78 -7.79 -9.96
N ASN A 517 -34.97 -8.36 -10.24
CA ASN A 517 -35.28 -9.21 -11.41
C ASN A 517 -34.34 -10.42 -11.53
N PRO A 518 -34.40 -11.38 -10.59
CA PRO A 518 -33.55 -12.55 -10.60
C PRO A 518 -33.94 -13.49 -11.75
N ARG A 519 -33.03 -14.39 -12.12
CA ARG A 519 -33.35 -15.53 -12.99
C ARG A 519 -34.10 -16.60 -12.20
N ALA A 520 -33.65 -16.86 -10.97
CA ALA A 520 -34.13 -17.96 -10.16
C ALA A 520 -35.52 -17.70 -9.58
N GLU A 521 -36.32 -18.76 -9.44
CA GLU A 521 -37.45 -18.77 -8.51
C GLU A 521 -36.93 -18.88 -7.07
N ILE A 522 -37.33 -17.94 -6.20
CA ILE A 522 -36.76 -17.80 -4.86
C ILE A 522 -37.65 -18.50 -3.83
N PHE A 523 -37.08 -19.42 -3.06
CA PHE A 523 -37.74 -20.11 -1.95
C PHE A 523 -37.10 -19.72 -0.62
N VAL A 524 -37.86 -19.79 0.47
CA VAL A 524 -37.36 -19.46 1.82
C VAL A 524 -37.70 -20.57 2.81
N ALA A 525 -36.76 -20.90 3.68
CA ALA A 525 -36.99 -21.86 4.75
C ALA A 525 -36.27 -21.48 6.05
N GLY A 526 -36.89 -21.79 7.20
CA GLY A 526 -36.26 -21.61 8.51
C GLY A 526 -35.16 -22.64 8.80
N ASN A 527 -35.18 -23.77 8.10
CA ASN A 527 -34.18 -24.83 8.17
C ASN A 527 -34.07 -25.54 6.81
N PRO A 528 -32.94 -26.20 6.49
CA PRO A 528 -32.74 -26.85 5.19
C PRO A 528 -33.71 -28.02 4.91
N GLY A 529 -34.13 -28.73 5.96
CA GLY A 529 -35.20 -29.72 5.93
C GLY A 529 -35.06 -30.80 4.85
N GLU A 530 -36.16 -31.06 4.16
CA GLU A 530 -36.27 -32.06 3.08
C GLU A 530 -35.74 -31.53 1.73
N ALA A 531 -35.68 -30.21 1.54
CA ALA A 531 -35.21 -29.59 0.30
C ALA A 531 -33.76 -29.97 -0.05
N LEU A 532 -32.95 -30.38 0.94
CA LEU A 532 -31.58 -30.89 0.74
C LEU A 532 -31.47 -32.01 -0.31
N ALA A 533 -32.51 -32.83 -0.46
CA ALA A 533 -32.52 -33.97 -1.37
C ALA A 533 -32.57 -33.54 -2.86
N GLU A 534 -32.88 -32.28 -3.14
CA GLU A 534 -33.06 -31.77 -4.50
C GLU A 534 -31.91 -30.87 -4.97
N MET A 535 -31.05 -30.41 -4.06
CA MET A 535 -30.03 -29.39 -4.34
C MET A 535 -28.82 -29.94 -5.11
N ASP A 536 -28.43 -29.23 -6.17
CA ASP A 536 -27.19 -29.48 -6.92
C ASP A 536 -26.00 -28.70 -6.36
N LEU A 537 -26.26 -27.52 -5.78
CA LEU A 537 -25.29 -26.68 -5.11
C LEU A 537 -25.80 -26.21 -3.74
N ILE A 538 -24.96 -26.32 -2.71
CA ILE A 538 -25.23 -25.74 -1.39
C ILE A 538 -24.06 -24.85 -0.99
N VAL A 539 -24.34 -23.61 -0.60
CA VAL A 539 -23.39 -22.70 0.03
C VAL A 539 -23.71 -22.62 1.52
N THR A 540 -22.77 -22.99 2.39
CA THR A 540 -22.88 -22.76 3.84
C THR A 540 -22.03 -21.56 4.24
N ALA A 541 -22.67 -20.54 4.80
CA ALA A 541 -22.04 -19.29 5.20
C ALA A 541 -22.54 -18.85 6.59
N THR A 542 -22.40 -19.74 7.58
CA THR A 542 -22.97 -19.50 8.91
C THR A 542 -21.95 -19.07 9.95
N SER A 543 -22.45 -18.51 11.06
CA SER A 543 -21.67 -18.20 12.25
C SER A 543 -21.97 -19.19 13.38
N ALA A 544 -22.46 -20.39 13.07
CA ALA A 544 -23.01 -21.34 14.04
C ALA A 544 -21.93 -22.03 14.91
N ALA A 545 -20.65 -21.73 14.69
CA ALA A 545 -19.51 -22.11 15.52
C ALA A 545 -19.46 -23.61 15.87
N GLY A 546 -19.65 -24.48 14.87
CA GLY A 546 -19.57 -25.93 15.02
C GLY A 546 -20.88 -26.62 15.39
N ASN A 547 -22.00 -25.89 15.47
CA ASN A 547 -23.33 -26.52 15.49
C ASN A 547 -23.67 -27.08 14.11
N ARG A 548 -24.33 -28.24 14.09
CA ARG A 548 -24.71 -28.92 12.84
C ARG A 548 -25.76 -28.09 12.09
N VAL A 549 -25.36 -27.53 10.95
CA VAL A 549 -26.18 -26.58 10.18
C VAL A 549 -27.10 -27.29 9.19
N LEU A 550 -26.66 -28.42 8.64
CA LEU A 550 -27.44 -29.29 7.78
C LEU A 550 -27.10 -30.76 8.04
N ASP A 551 -28.01 -31.66 7.64
CA ASP A 551 -27.76 -33.10 7.68
C ASP A 551 -27.26 -33.59 6.32
N ILE A 552 -25.95 -33.83 6.22
CA ILE A 552 -25.31 -34.27 4.97
C ILE A 552 -25.92 -35.58 4.45
N MET A 553 -26.51 -36.41 5.31
CA MET A 553 -27.10 -37.69 4.90
C MET A 553 -28.35 -37.52 4.02
N LYS A 554 -28.97 -36.34 4.03
CA LYS A 554 -30.15 -36.02 3.22
C LYS A 554 -29.82 -35.33 1.91
N VAL A 555 -28.56 -35.00 1.67
CA VAL A 555 -28.12 -34.25 0.50
C VAL A 555 -28.20 -35.13 -0.76
N LYS A 556 -28.61 -34.55 -1.89
CA LYS A 556 -28.62 -35.19 -3.20
C LYS A 556 -27.23 -35.78 -3.55
N PRO A 557 -27.12 -37.05 -3.98
CA PRO A 557 -25.88 -37.56 -4.53
C PRO A 557 -25.40 -36.72 -5.72
N GLY A 558 -24.12 -36.35 -5.73
CA GLY A 558 -23.51 -35.47 -6.71
C GLY A 558 -23.68 -33.97 -6.44
N CYS A 559 -24.24 -33.59 -5.29
CA CYS A 559 -24.28 -32.21 -4.84
C CYS A 559 -22.86 -31.69 -4.53
N VAL A 560 -22.60 -30.44 -4.89
CA VAL A 560 -21.42 -29.69 -4.44
C VAL A 560 -21.82 -28.81 -3.25
N ILE A 561 -21.11 -28.93 -2.13
CA ILE A 561 -21.27 -28.09 -0.95
C ILE A 561 -20.01 -27.23 -0.80
N THR A 562 -20.14 -25.91 -0.84
CA THR A 562 -19.05 -24.99 -0.48
C THR A 562 -19.25 -24.46 0.94
N ASP A 563 -18.30 -24.79 1.81
CA ASP A 563 -18.30 -24.39 3.21
C ASP A 563 -17.37 -23.20 3.44
N VAL A 564 -17.99 -22.03 3.63
CA VAL A 564 -17.32 -20.75 3.81
C VAL A 564 -17.11 -20.43 5.29
N ALA A 565 -17.65 -21.25 6.19
CA ALA A 565 -17.53 -21.01 7.62
C ALA A 565 -16.09 -21.23 8.12
N ARG A 566 -15.72 -20.47 9.15
CA ARG A 566 -14.46 -20.61 9.88
C ARG A 566 -14.74 -20.51 11.38
N PRO A 567 -14.64 -21.62 12.15
CA PRO A 567 -14.36 -23.00 11.71
C PRO A 567 -15.43 -23.54 10.75
N LEU A 568 -15.09 -24.58 9.99
CA LEU A 568 -16.00 -25.26 9.04
C LEU A 568 -17.26 -25.78 9.75
N ASP A 569 -18.39 -25.71 9.06
CA ASP A 569 -19.69 -26.21 9.51
C ASP A 569 -19.76 -27.75 9.42
N MET A 570 -18.92 -28.38 8.60
CA MET A 570 -18.91 -29.82 8.36
C MET A 570 -17.62 -30.50 8.85
N SER A 571 -17.76 -31.60 9.60
CA SER A 571 -16.64 -32.38 10.10
C SER A 571 -16.10 -33.36 9.04
N ALA A 572 -14.80 -33.66 9.09
CA ALA A 572 -14.20 -34.67 8.19
C ALA A 572 -14.83 -36.07 8.33
N GLU A 573 -15.38 -36.38 9.52
CA GLU A 573 -16.10 -37.63 9.76
C GLU A 573 -17.45 -37.65 9.05
N ASP A 574 -18.19 -36.54 9.06
CA ASP A 574 -19.48 -36.45 8.38
C ASP A 574 -19.34 -36.48 6.87
N VAL A 575 -18.34 -35.78 6.32
CA VAL A 575 -18.02 -35.83 4.88
C VAL A 575 -17.65 -37.25 4.45
N ALA A 576 -16.90 -37.99 5.27
CA ALA A 576 -16.51 -39.36 4.95
C ALA A 576 -17.70 -40.34 4.86
N LYS A 577 -18.84 -40.03 5.47
CA LYS A 577 -20.08 -40.85 5.39
C LYS A 577 -20.80 -40.70 4.04
N ARG A 578 -20.48 -39.67 3.26
CA ARG A 578 -21.09 -39.36 1.95
C ARG A 578 -20.01 -39.21 0.87
N PRO A 579 -19.38 -40.31 0.42
CA PRO A 579 -18.37 -40.26 -0.63
C PRO A 579 -18.92 -39.81 -1.99
N ASP A 580 -20.25 -39.73 -2.11
CA ASP A 580 -21.03 -39.30 -3.26
C ASP A 580 -21.41 -37.81 -3.22
N VAL A 581 -20.96 -37.05 -2.22
CA VAL A 581 -21.15 -35.59 -2.10
C VAL A 581 -19.80 -34.91 -2.07
N LEU A 582 -19.63 -33.83 -2.84
CA LEU A 582 -18.38 -33.08 -2.87
C LEU A 582 -18.46 -31.91 -1.89
N VAL A 583 -17.65 -31.94 -0.83
CA VAL A 583 -17.59 -30.85 0.16
C VAL A 583 -16.27 -30.11 0.04
N ILE A 584 -16.34 -28.87 -0.41
CA ILE A 584 -15.19 -28.00 -0.64
C ILE A 584 -15.17 -26.88 0.38
N GLU A 585 -13.98 -26.40 0.71
CA GLU A 585 -13.80 -25.16 1.46
C GLU A 585 -13.95 -23.95 0.52
N SER A 586 -14.04 -22.74 1.10
CA SER A 586 -13.94 -21.50 0.31
C SER A 586 -12.67 -21.46 -0.55
N GLY A 587 -12.78 -20.94 -1.78
CA GLY A 587 -11.68 -20.88 -2.73
C GLY A 587 -10.47 -20.08 -2.23
N GLU A 588 -9.31 -20.74 -2.23
CA GLU A 588 -8.01 -20.14 -1.98
C GLU A 588 -7.43 -19.51 -3.26
N VAL A 589 -6.61 -18.48 -3.11
CA VAL A 589 -6.19 -17.62 -4.21
C VAL A 589 -4.69 -17.72 -4.40
N ASP A 590 -4.26 -18.03 -5.62
CA ASP A 590 -2.87 -17.96 -6.05
C ASP A 590 -2.52 -16.50 -6.32
N LEU A 591 -1.55 -15.97 -5.57
CA LEU A 591 -1.08 -14.60 -5.70
C LEU A 591 -0.06 -14.50 -6.86
N PRO A 592 -0.05 -13.40 -7.62
CA PRO A 592 0.84 -13.26 -8.77
C PRO A 592 2.29 -12.95 -8.34
N GLY A 593 3.28 -13.58 -8.98
CA GLY A 593 4.71 -13.37 -8.74
C GLY A 593 5.39 -14.50 -7.97
N ASP A 594 6.61 -14.27 -7.48
CA ASP A 594 7.37 -15.20 -6.63
C ASP A 594 7.18 -14.82 -5.16
N VAL A 595 6.01 -15.17 -4.62
CA VAL A 595 5.59 -14.66 -3.32
C VAL A 595 6.32 -15.37 -2.17
N HIS A 596 6.98 -14.58 -1.33
CA HIS A 596 7.65 -15.05 -0.12
C HIS A 596 6.91 -14.55 1.12
N MET A 597 6.39 -15.50 1.91
CA MET A 597 5.81 -15.27 3.24
C MET A 597 6.00 -16.49 4.13
N ARG A 598 5.91 -16.30 5.45
CA ARG A 598 5.87 -17.43 6.39
C ARG A 598 4.60 -18.25 6.21
N ASP A 599 4.67 -19.49 6.67
CA ASP A 599 3.55 -20.44 6.60
C ASP A 599 2.30 -19.93 7.33
N ILE A 600 1.19 -19.92 6.60
CA ILE A 600 -0.15 -19.58 7.10
C ILE A 600 -1.11 -20.78 7.03
N GLY A 601 -0.60 -21.99 6.80
CA GLY A 601 -1.36 -23.23 6.64
C GLY A 601 -1.79 -23.52 5.20
N LEU A 602 -1.20 -22.83 4.21
CA LEU A 602 -1.51 -22.96 2.78
C LEU A 602 -0.23 -23.20 1.96
N PRO A 603 -0.33 -23.74 0.73
CA PRO A 603 0.83 -23.89 -0.16
C PRO A 603 1.55 -22.55 -0.44
N PRO A 604 2.85 -22.58 -0.81
CA PRO A 604 3.57 -21.37 -1.23
C PRO A 604 2.86 -20.65 -2.37
N GLY A 605 2.83 -19.31 -2.32
CA GLY A 605 2.11 -18.48 -3.30
C GLY A 605 0.60 -18.35 -3.06
N VAL A 606 0.01 -19.22 -2.24
CA VAL A 606 -1.44 -19.27 -2.02
C VAL A 606 -1.84 -18.49 -0.77
N ALA A 607 -2.92 -17.71 -0.88
CA ALA A 607 -3.47 -16.91 0.20
C ALA A 607 -4.96 -17.16 0.40
N TYR A 608 -5.44 -16.92 1.62
CA TYR A 608 -6.87 -16.83 1.89
C TYR A 608 -7.49 -15.69 1.08
N ALA A 609 -8.71 -15.88 0.59
CA ALA A 609 -9.43 -14.87 -0.20
C ALA A 609 -9.52 -13.49 0.48
N CYS A 610 -9.65 -13.44 1.81
CA CYS A 610 -9.67 -12.17 2.53
C CYS A 610 -8.33 -11.42 2.51
N LEU A 611 -7.19 -12.13 2.52
CA LEU A 611 -5.86 -11.54 2.31
C LEU A 611 -5.69 -11.11 0.86
N ALA A 612 -6.17 -11.91 -0.10
CA ALA A 612 -6.15 -11.57 -1.52
C ALA A 612 -6.89 -10.26 -1.81
N GLU A 613 -8.03 -9.97 -1.16
CA GLU A 613 -8.71 -8.68 -1.28
C GLU A 613 -7.78 -7.50 -0.94
N THR A 614 -7.07 -7.60 0.19
CA THR A 614 -6.14 -6.56 0.63
C THR A 614 -4.98 -6.37 -0.35
N VAL A 615 -4.45 -7.48 -0.89
CA VAL A 615 -3.39 -7.45 -1.90
C VAL A 615 -3.88 -6.80 -3.21
N VAL A 616 -5.07 -7.18 -3.69
CA VAL A 616 -5.67 -6.62 -4.91
C VAL A 616 -5.90 -5.11 -4.78
N LEU A 617 -6.43 -4.65 -3.64
CA LEU A 617 -6.62 -3.22 -3.37
C LEU A 617 -5.28 -2.47 -3.36
N ALA A 618 -4.22 -3.08 -2.82
CA ALA A 618 -2.88 -2.51 -2.84
C ALA A 618 -2.32 -2.42 -4.26
N LEU A 619 -2.42 -3.49 -5.06
CA LEU A 619 -1.95 -3.51 -6.45
C LEU A 619 -2.69 -2.50 -7.34
N GLU A 620 -4.01 -2.37 -7.14
CA GLU A 620 -4.82 -1.37 -7.86
C GLU A 620 -4.52 0.06 -7.37
N GLY A 621 -4.08 0.19 -6.11
CA GLY A 621 -3.88 1.49 -5.49
C GLY A 621 -5.14 2.12 -4.94
N ARG A 622 -6.13 1.30 -4.59
CA ARG A 622 -7.41 1.72 -4.02
C ARG A 622 -7.37 1.55 -2.51
N TYR A 623 -6.88 2.59 -1.85
CA TYR A 623 -6.76 2.61 -0.40
C TYR A 623 -8.05 3.17 0.22
N GLU A 624 -9.07 2.33 0.29
CA GLU A 624 -10.38 2.68 0.83
C GLU A 624 -10.93 1.59 1.75
N THR A 625 -11.91 1.96 2.57
CA THR A 625 -12.68 1.01 3.38
C THR A 625 -13.63 0.25 2.45
N PHE A 626 -13.09 -0.75 1.75
CA PHE A 626 -13.79 -1.43 0.65
C PHE A 626 -14.95 -2.29 1.15
N THR A 627 -14.66 -3.25 2.05
CA THR A 627 -15.67 -4.14 2.65
C THR A 627 -15.63 -4.09 4.17
N VAL A 628 -16.69 -3.60 4.82
CA VAL A 628 -16.86 -3.63 6.28
C VAL A 628 -18.31 -3.88 6.68
N GLY A 629 -18.51 -4.33 7.91
CA GLY A 629 -19.85 -4.59 8.43
C GLY A 629 -20.46 -5.89 7.92
N ARG A 630 -21.77 -6.03 8.17
CA ARG A 630 -22.52 -7.25 7.88
C ARG A 630 -23.36 -7.18 6.60
N SER A 631 -23.47 -6.00 5.99
CA SER A 631 -24.17 -5.80 4.72
C SER A 631 -23.13 -5.57 3.64
N ILE A 632 -22.87 -6.59 2.83
CA ILE A 632 -21.91 -6.51 1.73
C ILE A 632 -22.67 -6.13 0.46
N GLU A 633 -22.12 -5.17 -0.28
CA GLU A 633 -22.66 -4.74 -1.57
C GLU A 633 -22.26 -5.77 -2.64
N TRP A 634 -23.22 -6.47 -3.23
CA TRP A 634 -22.93 -7.49 -4.24
C TRP A 634 -22.18 -6.94 -5.49
N PRO A 635 -22.36 -5.67 -5.93
CA PRO A 635 -21.55 -5.14 -7.04
C PRO A 635 -20.06 -5.09 -6.72
N LYS A 636 -19.68 -4.82 -5.46
CA LYS A 636 -18.28 -4.83 -5.00
C LYS A 636 -17.65 -6.21 -5.09
N VAL A 637 -18.44 -7.28 -4.93
CA VAL A 637 -17.96 -8.65 -5.11
C VAL A 637 -17.56 -8.91 -6.57
N LYS A 638 -18.37 -8.45 -7.52
CA LYS A 638 -18.05 -8.54 -8.95
C LYS A 638 -16.83 -7.68 -9.30
N GLU A 639 -16.79 -6.46 -8.76
CA GLU A 639 -15.69 -5.51 -8.97
C GLU A 639 -14.35 -6.08 -8.48
N ILE A 640 -14.29 -6.56 -7.24
CA ILE A 640 -13.03 -7.07 -6.68
C ILE A 640 -12.58 -8.37 -7.35
N TYR A 641 -13.52 -9.20 -7.81
CA TYR A 641 -13.21 -10.36 -8.64
C TYR A 641 -12.52 -9.95 -9.95
N GLN A 642 -13.07 -8.97 -10.66
CA GLN A 642 -12.48 -8.44 -11.90
C GLN A 642 -11.12 -7.81 -11.66
N LEU A 643 -10.94 -7.07 -10.56
CA LEU A 643 -9.63 -6.55 -10.17
C LEU A 643 -8.63 -7.67 -9.86
N GLY A 644 -9.08 -8.74 -9.20
CA GLY A 644 -8.30 -9.95 -8.99
C GLY A 644 -7.77 -10.52 -10.29
N LEU A 645 -8.66 -10.74 -11.27
CA LEU A 645 -8.28 -11.24 -12.61
C LEU A 645 -7.32 -10.28 -13.33
N LYS A 646 -7.60 -8.98 -13.31
CA LYS A 646 -6.73 -7.93 -13.89
C LYS A 646 -5.31 -8.04 -13.34
N HIS A 647 -5.18 -8.31 -12.05
CA HIS A 647 -3.89 -8.40 -11.39
C HIS A 647 -3.25 -9.80 -11.42
N GLY A 648 -3.86 -10.78 -12.07
CA GLY A 648 -3.30 -12.11 -12.26
C GLY A 648 -3.61 -13.11 -11.15
N MET A 649 -4.56 -12.79 -10.27
CA MET A 649 -5.04 -13.74 -9.25
C MET A 649 -5.75 -14.91 -9.91
N LYS A 650 -5.53 -16.12 -9.40
CA LYS A 650 -6.17 -17.35 -9.87
C LYS A 650 -6.76 -18.11 -8.70
N LEU A 651 -7.79 -18.92 -8.94
CA LEU A 651 -8.17 -19.96 -8.00
C LEU A 651 -7.00 -20.95 -7.92
N ALA A 652 -6.40 -21.11 -6.74
CA ALA A 652 -5.21 -21.93 -6.57
C ALA A 652 -5.54 -23.41 -6.70
N THR A 653 -6.36 -23.90 -5.78
CA THR A 653 -6.80 -25.29 -5.71
C THR A 653 -8.18 -25.34 -5.05
N ILE A 654 -8.90 -26.44 -5.30
CA ILE A 654 -10.16 -26.73 -4.60
C ILE A 654 -9.79 -27.66 -3.44
N SER A 655 -9.82 -27.13 -2.23
CA SER A 655 -9.59 -27.91 -1.00
C SER A 655 -10.89 -28.44 -0.43
N GLY A 656 -10.86 -29.63 0.16
CA GLY A 656 -11.91 -30.13 1.04
C GLY A 656 -11.38 -30.32 2.47
N VAL A 657 -12.19 -30.93 3.33
CA VAL A 657 -11.88 -31.18 4.76
C VAL A 657 -10.59 -31.99 5.04
N LYS A 658 -10.00 -32.62 4.02
CA LYS A 658 -8.76 -33.41 4.11
C LYS A 658 -7.58 -32.80 3.33
N GLY A 659 -7.75 -31.59 2.80
CA GLY A 659 -6.78 -30.92 1.95
C GLY A 659 -7.22 -30.84 0.48
N VAL A 660 -6.25 -30.58 -0.40
CA VAL A 660 -6.46 -30.32 -1.82
C VAL A 660 -7.04 -31.54 -2.56
N TYR A 661 -8.09 -31.32 -3.35
CA TYR A 661 -8.64 -32.32 -4.26
C TYR A 661 -7.82 -32.45 -5.54
N THR A 662 -7.67 -33.69 -6.00
CA THR A 662 -7.08 -34.08 -7.29
C THR A 662 -8.17 -34.50 -8.28
N ASP A 663 -7.84 -34.55 -9.57
CA ASP A 663 -8.75 -35.05 -10.62
C ASP A 663 -9.29 -36.46 -10.30
N ALA A 664 -8.46 -37.31 -9.68
CA ALA A 664 -8.85 -38.64 -9.25
C ALA A 664 -9.89 -38.60 -8.11
N ASP A 665 -9.83 -37.61 -7.22
CA ASP A 665 -10.82 -37.44 -6.17
C ASP A 665 -12.17 -37.02 -6.75
N PHE A 666 -12.18 -36.08 -7.70
CA PHE A 666 -13.38 -35.70 -8.44
C PHE A 666 -14.02 -36.90 -9.16
N ALA A 667 -13.20 -37.72 -9.82
CA ALA A 667 -13.66 -38.94 -10.49
C ALA A 667 -14.31 -39.92 -9.50
N ARG A 668 -13.69 -40.16 -8.34
CA ARG A 668 -14.25 -41.05 -7.30
C ARG A 668 -15.59 -40.54 -6.77
N VAL A 669 -15.70 -39.25 -6.48
CA VAL A 669 -16.97 -38.66 -6.02
C VAL A 669 -18.03 -38.77 -7.11
N ARG A 670 -17.66 -38.55 -8.37
CA ARG A 670 -18.56 -38.68 -9.52
C ARG A 670 -19.10 -40.10 -9.66
N GLU A 671 -18.24 -41.11 -9.63
CA GLU A 671 -18.64 -42.52 -9.73
C GLU A 671 -19.58 -42.91 -8.58
N ALA A 672 -19.24 -42.54 -7.34
CA ALA A 672 -20.08 -42.81 -6.18
C ALA A 672 -21.47 -42.15 -6.30
N ALA A 673 -21.52 -40.91 -6.78
CA ALA A 673 -22.76 -40.17 -7.01
C ALA A 673 -23.66 -40.81 -8.08
N LEU A 674 -23.07 -41.20 -9.21
CA LEU A 674 -23.83 -41.86 -10.29
C LEU A 674 -24.35 -43.23 -9.85
N ALA A 675 -23.56 -44.00 -9.10
CA ALA A 675 -23.99 -45.28 -8.54
C ALA A 675 -25.16 -45.10 -7.54
N ALA A 676 -25.07 -44.12 -6.64
CA ALA A 676 -26.14 -43.82 -5.69
C ALA A 676 -27.43 -43.36 -6.38
N ARG A 677 -27.33 -42.53 -7.43
CA ARG A 677 -28.49 -42.12 -8.24
C ARG A 677 -29.15 -43.30 -8.95
N ALA A 678 -28.35 -44.23 -9.51
CA ALA A 678 -28.86 -45.43 -10.15
C ALA A 678 -29.62 -46.33 -9.16
N GLN A 679 -29.05 -46.57 -7.97
CA GLN A 679 -29.71 -47.34 -6.91
C GLN A 679 -31.04 -46.71 -6.45
N ALA A 680 -31.09 -45.38 -6.32
CA ALA A 680 -32.32 -44.68 -5.96
C ALA A 680 -33.40 -44.78 -7.05
N ALA A 681 -33.01 -44.74 -8.33
CA ALA A 681 -33.91 -44.93 -9.45
C ALA A 681 -34.50 -46.36 -9.49
N GLU A 682 -33.70 -47.37 -9.18
CA GLU A 682 -34.16 -48.77 -9.08
C GLU A 682 -35.08 -49.02 -7.86
N ALA A 683 -34.88 -48.28 -6.78
CA ALA A 683 -35.67 -48.40 -5.54
C ALA A 683 -37.04 -47.70 -5.60
N THR A 684 -37.30 -46.88 -6.62
CA THR A 684 -38.58 -46.19 -6.81
C THR A 684 -39.46 -47.02 -7.77
N PRO A 685 -40.49 -47.76 -7.30
CA PRO A 685 -41.30 -48.57 -8.20
C PRO A 685 -42.03 -47.63 -9.17
N SER A 686 -42.01 -47.97 -10.46
CA SER A 686 -42.81 -47.30 -11.48
C SER A 686 -44.29 -47.32 -11.05
N ALA A 687 -44.81 -46.17 -10.66
CA ALA A 687 -46.23 -45.97 -10.34
C ALA A 687 -47.05 -45.83 -11.62
#